data_AF-A0A0P9F8U2-F1
#
_entry.id   AF-A0A0P9F8U2-F1
#
_cell.length_a   1.000
_cell.length_b   1.000
_cell.length_c   1.000
_cell.angle_alpha   90.00
_cell.angle_beta   90.00
_cell.angle_gamma   90.00
#
_symmetry.space_group_name_H-M   'P 1'
#
loop_
_entity.id
_entity.type
_entity.pdbx_description
1 polymer ?
#
loop_
_entity_poly.entity_id
_entity_poly.type
_entity_poly.pdbx_seq_one_letter_code
_entity_poly.pdbx_strand_id
1 'polypeptide(L)'
;MARTNVTIEGNEAAAQVAHKLSEVIAIYPITPSTAMGELADAWSAAGRANLWGTVPQVIEMQSEGGAAGAVHGALQTGALTTTFTASQGLLLMIPNMYKIAGELTSAVFHVAARSIAAQGLSIFGDHADVMAVRQTGWALLSSHSVQQAHDMALIAHAATLEARVPFVHFFDGFRTSHESNKIEQLSDDDMRAMIDDALVRAHRARGLSPDRPVIRGTAQNPDVYFQARESVNPFYAACPALVQKYMDKFAALTGRQYHLFDYVGAPDAERVIVIMGSAAETAAETAQFLAAQGEKVGVVQVHLFRPFSAEHLVRALPPTVRSIAVLDRTKEPGSAGEPLYLDVVAALSESTRTKNQEPRTGSSAAANGSQFSVLGSPAVIGGRYGLSSKEFTPAMVKAVFDELAKPAPKNHFTVGINDDVSHTSLAYDPAFAIEPAATVRCVFWGLGSDGTVGANKNSIKIIGEETANYAQGYFVYDSKKSGSVTISHLRFGPQPIRAAYMIDQAQFVACSQFSFLERFDVLKYAAPGAVFLLNTTFSPDEVWGELPYEVQEAILEKELHLYVIDADSVARATGMGRRVNTIMQTAFFAISGVLPREQAIEEIKHSIKKTYGKRGEAVVQQNYRAVDETISHLYEVRVPLAVGANGGGHPVLTATLRRRPPVPEAAPAFVRDVLGRMIAGEGDMLPVSALPCDGTYPSGTAQWEKRNIALEIPVWDADLCIQCGKCALVCPHAVIRMKVYDESDLAAAPADFLHADARFKEFPGKQFTLQVAPEDCTGCSLCVEACPVKDKRQVGRKAINMAEQPPIREREATNWEFFRTLPDIDRATPNVGTIKNSQLMVPL
;
A
#
# COMPACT_ATOMS: atom_id res chain seq x y z
N MET A 1 -8.30 -33.28 -8.19
CA MET A 1 -7.07 -32.98 -8.96
C MET A 1 -6.13 -32.19 -8.08
N ALA A 2 -4.82 -32.22 -8.32
CA ALA A 2 -3.88 -31.38 -7.57
C ALA A 2 -4.02 -29.93 -8.03
N ARG A 3 -4.27 -28.99 -7.10
CA ARG A 3 -4.31 -27.55 -7.41
C ARG A 3 -2.90 -26.98 -7.51
N THR A 4 -2.76 -25.93 -8.29
CA THR A 4 -1.48 -25.24 -8.50
C THR A 4 -1.30 -24.14 -7.47
N ASN A 5 -0.11 -24.05 -6.88
CA ASN A 5 0.28 -22.90 -6.09
C ASN A 5 0.79 -21.80 -7.02
N VAL A 6 0.35 -20.57 -6.79
CA VAL A 6 0.75 -19.39 -7.56
C VAL A 6 1.06 -18.24 -6.61
N THR A 7 1.94 -17.33 -7.01
CA THR A 7 2.23 -16.14 -6.22
C THR A 7 1.65 -14.90 -6.89
N ILE A 8 0.54 -14.41 -6.35
CA ILE A 8 -0.25 -13.31 -6.90
C ILE A 8 -0.69 -12.33 -5.80
N GLU A 9 -1.24 -11.19 -6.21
CA GLU A 9 -1.77 -10.18 -5.29
C GLU A 9 -3.28 -10.36 -5.05
N GLY A 10 -3.82 -9.78 -3.97
CA GLY A 10 -5.25 -9.86 -3.64
C GLY A 10 -6.17 -9.36 -4.76
N ASN A 11 -5.78 -8.28 -5.44
CA ASN A 11 -6.49 -7.79 -6.63
C ASN A 11 -6.54 -8.83 -7.75
N GLU A 12 -5.40 -9.45 -8.08
CA GLU A 12 -5.34 -10.47 -9.14
C GLU A 12 -6.18 -11.70 -8.75
N ALA A 13 -6.11 -12.14 -7.50
CA ALA A 13 -6.93 -13.22 -6.97
C ALA A 13 -8.44 -12.96 -7.14
N ALA A 14 -8.94 -11.81 -6.70
CA ALA A 14 -10.35 -11.48 -6.84
C ALA A 14 -10.78 -11.33 -8.32
N ALA A 15 -9.95 -10.67 -9.14
CA ALA A 15 -10.24 -10.44 -10.56
C ALA A 15 -10.33 -11.74 -11.35
N GLN A 16 -9.46 -12.74 -11.07
CA GLN A 16 -9.49 -14.04 -11.77
C GLN A 16 -10.85 -14.72 -11.64
N VAL A 17 -11.42 -14.76 -10.44
CA VAL A 17 -12.74 -15.32 -10.18
C VAL A 17 -13.84 -14.47 -10.80
N ALA A 18 -13.78 -13.14 -10.61
CA ALA A 18 -14.78 -12.22 -11.14
C ALA A 18 -14.89 -12.29 -12.67
N HIS A 19 -13.75 -12.37 -13.37
CA HIS A 19 -13.68 -12.53 -14.83
C HIS A 19 -14.28 -13.85 -15.30
N LYS A 20 -13.98 -14.95 -14.60
CA LYS A 20 -14.51 -16.29 -14.91
C LYS A 20 -16.02 -16.43 -14.72
N LEU A 21 -16.61 -15.61 -13.84
CA LEU A 21 -18.02 -15.71 -13.43
C LEU A 21 -18.92 -14.59 -13.95
N SER A 22 -18.39 -13.67 -14.77
CA SER A 22 -19.14 -12.54 -15.29
C SER A 22 -19.19 -12.54 -16.82
N GLU A 23 -20.20 -11.89 -17.37
CA GLU A 23 -20.37 -11.62 -18.79
C GLU A 23 -20.13 -10.14 -19.11
N VAL A 24 -20.49 -9.25 -18.18
CA VAL A 24 -20.28 -7.81 -18.28
C VAL A 24 -19.48 -7.35 -17.06
N ILE A 25 -18.50 -6.48 -17.29
CA ILE A 25 -17.66 -5.90 -16.24
C ILE A 25 -17.60 -4.39 -16.51
N ALA A 26 -18.50 -3.63 -15.88
CA ALA A 26 -18.51 -2.18 -16.01
C ALA A 26 -17.60 -1.55 -14.95
N ILE A 27 -16.63 -0.74 -15.36
CA ILE A 27 -15.54 -0.28 -14.50
C ILE A 27 -15.35 1.24 -14.57
N TYR A 28 -14.62 1.76 -13.58
CA TYR A 28 -13.98 3.07 -13.60
C TYR A 28 -12.73 3.01 -12.71
N PRO A 29 -11.59 3.58 -13.11
CA PRO A 29 -10.33 3.40 -12.38
C PRO A 29 -10.28 4.23 -11.10
N ILE A 30 -10.06 3.56 -9.96
CA ILE A 30 -9.80 4.19 -8.67
C ILE A 30 -8.83 3.33 -7.84
N THR A 31 -7.74 3.93 -7.35
CA THR A 31 -6.80 3.24 -6.46
C THR A 31 -7.50 2.84 -5.15
N PRO A 32 -7.25 1.64 -4.57
CA PRO A 32 -6.37 0.57 -5.02
C PRO A 32 -7.09 -0.56 -5.81
N SER A 33 -8.30 -0.34 -6.34
CA SER A 33 -9.04 -1.37 -7.09
C SER A 33 -8.74 -1.41 -8.59
N THR A 34 -8.08 -0.39 -9.15
CA THR A 34 -7.79 -0.25 -10.59
C THR A 34 -7.20 -1.51 -11.24
N ALA A 35 -6.25 -2.17 -10.57
CA ALA A 35 -5.59 -3.36 -11.11
C ALA A 35 -6.58 -4.50 -11.44
N MET A 36 -7.69 -4.63 -10.71
CA MET A 36 -8.71 -5.64 -11.04
C MET A 36 -9.37 -5.37 -12.40
N GLY A 37 -9.68 -4.10 -12.69
CA GLY A 37 -10.25 -3.67 -13.97
C GLY A 37 -9.26 -3.82 -15.13
N GLU A 38 -8.01 -3.40 -14.93
CA GLU A 38 -6.93 -3.53 -15.93
C GLU A 38 -6.64 -4.99 -16.28
N LEU A 39 -6.60 -5.88 -15.28
CA LEU A 39 -6.40 -7.32 -15.51
C LEU A 39 -7.58 -7.95 -16.25
N ALA A 40 -8.81 -7.60 -15.87
CA ALA A 40 -10.01 -8.08 -16.54
C ALA A 40 -10.07 -7.62 -18.00
N ASP A 41 -9.71 -6.37 -18.27
CA ASP A 41 -9.62 -5.82 -19.64
C ASP A 41 -8.54 -6.55 -20.45
N ALA A 42 -7.33 -6.68 -19.91
CA ALA A 42 -6.22 -7.36 -20.56
C ALA A 42 -6.54 -8.83 -20.89
N TRP A 43 -7.20 -9.56 -19.99
CA TRP A 43 -7.62 -10.94 -20.25
C TRP A 43 -8.71 -11.03 -21.33
N SER A 44 -9.65 -10.09 -21.33
CA SER A 44 -10.72 -10.04 -22.34
C SER A 44 -10.18 -9.66 -23.71
N ALA A 45 -9.26 -8.70 -23.79
CA ALA A 45 -8.54 -8.34 -25.02
C ALA A 45 -7.68 -9.50 -25.57
N ALA A 46 -7.16 -10.36 -24.68
CA ALA A 46 -6.46 -11.58 -25.05
C ALA A 46 -7.40 -12.76 -25.44
N GLY A 47 -8.73 -12.54 -25.47
CA GLY A 47 -9.71 -13.55 -25.84
C GLY A 47 -9.94 -14.63 -24.77
N ARG A 48 -9.56 -14.38 -23.51
CA ARG A 48 -9.81 -15.32 -22.42
C ARG A 48 -11.32 -15.41 -22.16
N ALA A 49 -11.87 -16.62 -22.26
CA ALA A 49 -13.28 -16.86 -22.00
C ALA A 49 -13.59 -17.10 -20.51
N ASN A 50 -14.81 -16.74 -20.12
CA ASN A 50 -15.42 -17.10 -18.85
C ASN A 50 -15.84 -18.59 -18.82
N LEU A 51 -16.46 -19.06 -17.73
CA LEU A 51 -16.86 -20.47 -17.57
C LEU A 51 -17.86 -21.00 -18.61
N TRP A 52 -18.52 -20.12 -19.38
CA TRP A 52 -19.50 -20.50 -20.40
C TRP A 52 -18.98 -20.27 -21.82
N GLY A 53 -17.70 -19.96 -22.00
CA GLY A 53 -17.09 -19.76 -23.32
C GLY A 53 -17.29 -18.35 -23.89
N THR A 54 -17.89 -17.43 -23.14
CA THR A 54 -18.06 -16.03 -23.53
C THR A 54 -16.86 -15.22 -23.07
N VAL A 55 -16.30 -14.37 -23.93
CA VAL A 55 -15.31 -13.37 -23.51
C VAL A 55 -16.04 -12.24 -22.79
N PRO A 56 -15.76 -11.95 -21.50
CA PRO A 56 -16.44 -10.88 -20.78
C PRO A 56 -16.27 -9.53 -21.48
N GLN A 57 -17.34 -8.73 -21.51
CA GLN A 57 -17.28 -7.37 -22.03
C GLN A 57 -16.89 -6.41 -20.91
N VAL A 58 -15.68 -5.87 -21.01
CA VAL A 58 -15.19 -4.83 -20.08
C VAL A 58 -15.50 -3.46 -20.65
N ILE A 59 -16.15 -2.60 -19.86
CA ILE A 59 -16.61 -1.28 -20.31
C ILE A 59 -16.22 -0.23 -19.28
N GLU A 60 -15.39 0.72 -19.68
CA GLU A 60 -15.09 1.90 -18.88
C GLU A 60 -16.21 2.94 -19.02
N MET A 61 -16.73 3.43 -17.89
CA MET A 61 -17.75 4.47 -17.85
C MET A 61 -17.12 5.84 -17.54
N GLN A 62 -17.91 6.91 -17.49
CA GLN A 62 -17.43 8.27 -17.17
C GLN A 62 -17.18 8.52 -15.67
N SER A 63 -17.73 7.66 -14.81
CA SER A 63 -17.56 7.66 -13.35
C SER A 63 -18.08 6.35 -12.76
N GLU A 64 -17.80 6.07 -11.49
CA GLU A 64 -18.35 4.92 -10.76
C GLU A 64 -19.88 4.96 -10.66
N GLY A 65 -20.48 6.16 -10.60
CA GLY A 65 -21.94 6.29 -10.66
C GLY A 65 -22.50 5.83 -12.02
N GLY A 66 -21.80 6.13 -13.11
CA GLY A 66 -22.08 5.61 -14.44
C GLY A 66 -21.86 4.10 -14.53
N ALA A 67 -20.77 3.60 -13.96
CA ALA A 67 -20.49 2.17 -13.86
C ALA A 67 -21.59 1.42 -13.11
N ALA A 68 -22.03 1.90 -11.94
CA ALA A 68 -23.12 1.28 -11.20
C ALA A 68 -24.46 1.30 -11.95
N GLY A 69 -24.73 2.36 -12.71
CA GLY A 69 -25.89 2.43 -13.61
C GLY A 69 -25.81 1.42 -14.76
N ALA A 70 -24.63 1.28 -15.37
CA ALA A 70 -24.38 0.27 -16.40
C ALA A 70 -24.49 -1.16 -15.84
N VAL A 71 -23.95 -1.42 -14.64
CA VAL A 71 -24.14 -2.71 -13.95
C VAL A 71 -25.61 -2.98 -13.75
N HIS A 72 -26.35 -2.02 -13.18
CA HIS A 72 -27.79 -2.17 -12.96
C HIS A 72 -28.51 -2.49 -14.28
N GLY A 73 -28.26 -1.73 -15.36
CA GLY A 73 -28.85 -1.97 -16.67
C GLY A 73 -28.52 -3.35 -17.26
N ALA A 74 -27.26 -3.79 -17.19
CA ALA A 74 -26.83 -5.10 -17.68
C ALA A 74 -27.46 -6.25 -16.86
N LEU A 75 -27.55 -6.10 -15.54
CA LEU A 75 -28.27 -7.07 -14.71
C LEU A 75 -29.76 -7.17 -15.08
N GLN A 76 -30.39 -6.06 -15.46
CA GLN A 76 -31.78 -6.06 -15.94
C GLN A 76 -31.94 -6.82 -17.26
N THR A 77 -30.91 -7.03 -18.08
CA THR A 77 -31.03 -7.88 -19.28
C THR A 77 -30.85 -9.37 -18.97
N GLY A 78 -30.54 -9.72 -17.73
CA GLY A 78 -30.23 -11.08 -17.29
C GLY A 78 -28.76 -11.47 -17.44
N ALA A 79 -27.87 -10.53 -17.80
CA ALA A 79 -26.44 -10.79 -17.85
C ALA A 79 -25.85 -10.91 -16.43
N LEU A 80 -24.89 -11.82 -16.24
CA LEU A 80 -24.08 -11.86 -15.02
C LEU A 80 -23.08 -10.70 -15.05
N THR A 81 -23.15 -9.81 -14.07
CA THR A 81 -22.42 -8.54 -14.11
C THR A 81 -21.70 -8.26 -12.79
N THR A 82 -20.47 -7.75 -12.88
CA THR A 82 -19.64 -7.33 -11.74
C THR A 82 -19.01 -5.95 -11.98
N THR A 83 -18.37 -5.41 -10.94
CA THR A 83 -17.57 -4.19 -10.98
C THR A 83 -16.47 -4.22 -9.91
N PHE A 84 -15.50 -3.32 -10.05
CA PHE A 84 -14.39 -3.12 -9.13
C PHE A 84 -14.39 -1.66 -8.69
N THR A 85 -14.34 -1.38 -7.39
CA THR A 85 -14.35 0.00 -6.87
C THR A 85 -13.71 0.11 -5.48
N ALA A 86 -13.60 1.32 -4.97
CA ALA A 86 -13.11 1.65 -3.62
C ALA A 86 -13.54 3.07 -3.22
N SER A 87 -13.56 3.38 -1.93
CA SER A 87 -13.61 4.76 -1.39
C SER A 87 -14.71 5.63 -2.03
N GLN A 88 -14.34 6.78 -2.58
CA GLN A 88 -15.23 7.73 -3.23
C GLN A 88 -16.04 7.09 -4.35
N GLY A 89 -15.43 6.15 -5.08
CA GLY A 89 -16.09 5.42 -6.14
C GLY A 89 -17.28 4.61 -5.63
N LEU A 90 -17.10 3.89 -4.51
CA LEU A 90 -18.18 3.14 -3.88
C LEU A 90 -19.32 4.06 -3.41
N LEU A 91 -18.99 5.25 -2.88
CA LEU A 91 -20.01 6.23 -2.51
C LEU A 91 -20.89 6.67 -3.71
N LEU A 92 -20.29 6.83 -4.89
CA LEU A 92 -21.03 7.17 -6.12
C LEU A 92 -21.93 6.02 -6.60
N MET A 93 -21.68 4.78 -6.17
CA MET A 93 -22.50 3.62 -6.52
C MET A 93 -23.75 3.46 -5.62
N ILE A 94 -23.78 4.09 -4.44
CA ILE A 94 -24.84 3.93 -3.41
C ILE A 94 -26.27 4.03 -3.99
N PRO A 95 -26.62 5.01 -4.83
CA PRO A 95 -27.99 5.11 -5.35
C PRO A 95 -28.42 3.86 -6.15
N ASN A 96 -27.53 3.31 -6.98
CA ASN A 96 -27.81 2.10 -7.73
C ASN A 96 -27.74 0.83 -6.87
N MET A 97 -26.92 0.82 -5.80
CA MET A 97 -26.90 -0.28 -4.85
C MET A 97 -28.28 -0.54 -4.23
N TYR A 98 -28.99 0.51 -3.79
CA TYR A 98 -30.36 0.37 -3.29
C TYR A 98 -31.31 -0.23 -4.33
N LYS A 99 -31.16 0.16 -5.59
CA LYS A 99 -31.99 -0.34 -6.70
C LYS A 99 -31.73 -1.83 -6.96
N ILE A 100 -30.47 -2.23 -7.12
CA ILE A 100 -30.07 -3.62 -7.37
C ILE A 100 -30.53 -4.54 -6.22
N ALA A 101 -30.34 -4.12 -4.96
CA ALA A 101 -30.77 -4.88 -3.79
C ALA A 101 -32.30 -4.92 -3.63
N GLY A 102 -32.99 -3.80 -3.87
CA GLY A 102 -34.45 -3.72 -3.83
C GLY A 102 -35.14 -4.58 -4.88
N GLU A 103 -34.45 -4.87 -5.99
CA GLU A 103 -34.96 -5.71 -7.07
C GLU A 103 -34.54 -7.20 -6.94
N LEU A 104 -33.83 -7.55 -5.86
CA LEU A 104 -33.36 -8.92 -5.56
C LEU A 104 -32.63 -9.55 -6.75
N THR A 105 -31.63 -8.81 -7.23
CA THR A 105 -30.84 -9.16 -8.40
C THR A 105 -29.44 -9.57 -7.99
N SER A 106 -29.05 -10.79 -8.36
CA SER A 106 -27.76 -11.38 -8.04
C SER A 106 -26.62 -10.61 -8.71
N ALA A 107 -25.67 -10.14 -7.92
CA ALA A 107 -24.53 -9.33 -8.36
C ALA A 107 -23.43 -9.38 -7.30
N VAL A 108 -22.17 -9.22 -7.73
CA VAL A 108 -21.03 -9.07 -6.81
C VAL A 108 -20.24 -7.82 -7.17
N PHE A 109 -20.03 -6.95 -6.19
CA PHE A 109 -19.09 -5.83 -6.25
C PHE A 109 -17.82 -6.23 -5.49
N HIS A 110 -16.67 -6.07 -6.13
CA HIS A 110 -15.37 -6.35 -5.52
C HIS A 110 -14.72 -5.05 -5.08
N VAL A 111 -14.49 -4.91 -3.78
CA VAL A 111 -14.04 -3.65 -3.18
C VAL A 111 -12.71 -3.83 -2.47
N ALA A 112 -11.69 -3.11 -2.94
CA ALA A 112 -10.44 -2.95 -2.21
C ALA A 112 -10.63 -1.80 -1.21
N ALA A 113 -11.15 -2.11 -0.02
CA ALA A 113 -11.68 -1.17 0.96
C ALA A 113 -10.65 -0.07 1.32
N ARG A 114 -11.08 1.18 1.25
CA ARG A 114 -10.22 2.37 1.31
C ARG A 114 -10.88 3.52 2.07
N SER A 115 -10.06 4.30 2.77
CA SER A 115 -10.48 5.53 3.47
C SER A 115 -11.32 6.46 2.63
N ILE A 116 -12.32 7.08 3.25
CA ILE A 116 -13.04 8.23 2.69
C ILE A 116 -12.28 9.52 2.97
N ALA A 117 -12.19 10.40 1.97
CA ALA A 117 -11.62 11.72 2.10
C ALA A 117 -12.44 12.57 3.08
N ALA A 118 -11.80 12.95 4.19
CA ALA A 118 -12.39 13.78 5.25
C ALA A 118 -11.56 15.07 5.45
N GLN A 119 -10.71 15.14 6.48
CA GLN A 119 -9.73 16.22 6.67
C GLN A 119 -8.61 16.20 5.61
N GLY A 120 -8.47 15.09 4.91
CA GLY A 120 -7.54 14.91 3.81
C GLY A 120 -7.94 13.69 2.97
N LEU A 121 -7.44 13.63 1.74
CA LEU A 121 -7.55 12.43 0.92
C LEU A 121 -6.57 11.37 1.43
N SER A 122 -7.02 10.13 1.52
CA SER A 122 -6.12 8.98 1.61
C SER A 122 -6.44 7.96 0.52
N ILE A 123 -5.39 7.36 -0.05
CA ILE A 123 -5.51 6.23 -0.97
C ILE A 123 -5.53 4.88 -0.25
N PHE A 124 -5.20 4.87 1.04
CA PHE A 124 -4.89 3.67 1.80
C PHE A 124 -6.10 3.00 2.44
N GLY A 125 -5.91 1.78 2.93
CA GLY A 125 -6.97 0.85 3.29
C GLY A 125 -7.53 1.05 4.69
N ASP A 126 -8.85 1.21 4.77
CA ASP A 126 -9.68 0.98 5.94
C ASP A 126 -11.12 0.67 5.48
N HIS A 127 -12.07 0.49 6.39
CA HIS A 127 -13.45 0.06 6.07
C HIS A 127 -14.44 1.22 5.97
N ALA A 128 -14.00 2.49 5.96
CA ALA A 128 -14.91 3.63 5.97
C ALA A 128 -15.89 3.62 4.78
N ASP A 129 -15.45 3.19 3.61
CA ASP A 129 -16.26 3.07 2.41
C ASP A 129 -17.30 1.94 2.48
N VAL A 130 -16.88 0.74 2.89
CA VAL A 130 -17.77 -0.42 3.05
C VAL A 130 -18.78 -0.17 4.17
N MET A 131 -18.38 0.50 5.25
CA MET A 131 -19.30 0.87 6.33
C MET A 131 -20.32 1.92 5.89
N ALA A 132 -19.98 2.78 4.92
CA ALA A 132 -20.91 3.77 4.36
C ALA A 132 -22.02 3.14 3.48
N VAL A 133 -21.89 1.86 3.10
CA VAL A 133 -22.88 1.15 2.28
C VAL A 133 -23.63 0.04 3.02
N ARG A 134 -23.39 -0.14 4.32
CA ARG A 134 -23.97 -1.24 5.14
C ARG A 134 -25.50 -1.29 5.18
N GLN A 135 -26.16 -0.16 4.89
CA GLN A 135 -27.61 0.03 4.91
C GLN A 135 -28.27 -0.19 3.53
N THR A 136 -27.49 -0.38 2.46
CA THR A 136 -28.01 -0.44 1.09
C THR A 136 -28.82 -1.71 0.78
N GLY A 137 -28.78 -2.71 1.66
CA GLY A 137 -29.35 -4.04 1.43
C GLY A 137 -28.38 -5.01 0.76
N TRP A 138 -27.10 -4.69 0.67
CA TRP A 138 -26.10 -5.63 0.16
C TRP A 138 -25.59 -6.53 1.28
N ALA A 139 -25.34 -7.79 0.95
CA ALA A 139 -24.54 -8.65 1.81
C ALA A 139 -23.09 -8.15 1.78
N LEU A 140 -22.42 -8.10 2.94
CA LEU A 140 -21.05 -7.62 3.07
C LEU A 140 -20.18 -8.80 3.53
N LEU A 141 -19.33 -9.29 2.64
CA LEU A 141 -18.47 -10.48 2.86
C LEU A 141 -16.99 -10.06 2.82
N SER A 142 -16.29 -10.25 3.94
CA SER A 142 -14.91 -9.85 4.15
C SER A 142 -13.92 -11.00 3.95
N SER A 143 -12.81 -10.68 3.29
CA SER A 143 -11.63 -11.54 3.18
C SER A 143 -10.47 -10.99 3.98
N HIS A 144 -9.78 -11.85 4.72
CA HIS A 144 -8.71 -11.48 5.65
C HIS A 144 -7.29 -11.72 5.06
N SER A 145 -7.17 -12.39 3.92
CA SER A 145 -5.89 -12.65 3.26
C SER A 145 -6.03 -12.73 1.74
N VAL A 146 -4.90 -12.82 1.01
CA VAL A 146 -4.90 -13.00 -0.45
C VAL A 146 -5.59 -14.31 -0.85
N GLN A 147 -5.36 -15.40 -0.12
CA GLN A 147 -6.07 -16.69 -0.35
C GLN A 147 -7.57 -16.52 -0.15
N GLN A 148 -7.99 -15.84 0.91
CA GLN A 148 -9.41 -15.62 1.17
C GLN A 148 -10.04 -14.67 0.14
N ALA A 149 -9.31 -13.66 -0.37
CA ALA A 149 -9.81 -12.81 -1.45
C ALA A 149 -10.14 -13.62 -2.71
N HIS A 150 -9.39 -14.70 -2.96
CA HIS A 150 -9.70 -15.65 -4.03
C HIS A 150 -10.93 -16.52 -3.68
N ASP A 151 -10.94 -17.11 -2.49
CA ASP A 151 -11.97 -18.07 -2.07
C ASP A 151 -13.35 -17.41 -1.87
N MET A 152 -13.40 -16.29 -1.15
CA MET A 152 -14.63 -15.54 -0.86
C MET A 152 -15.21 -14.87 -2.11
N ALA A 153 -14.39 -14.58 -3.13
CA ALA A 153 -14.92 -14.15 -4.42
C ALA A 153 -15.82 -15.26 -5.00
N LEU A 154 -15.37 -16.52 -5.00
CA LEU A 154 -16.18 -17.64 -5.53
C LEU A 154 -17.41 -17.89 -4.66
N ILE A 155 -17.26 -17.86 -3.35
CA ILE A 155 -18.38 -18.03 -2.40
C ILE A 155 -19.43 -16.93 -2.60
N ALA A 156 -19.03 -15.66 -2.76
CA ALA A 156 -19.95 -14.55 -3.00
C ALA A 156 -20.74 -14.74 -4.31
N HIS A 157 -20.05 -15.08 -5.40
CA HIS A 157 -20.68 -15.32 -6.71
C HIS A 157 -21.61 -16.53 -6.70
N ALA A 158 -21.29 -17.58 -5.94
CA ALA A 158 -22.17 -18.74 -5.80
C ALA A 158 -23.40 -18.42 -4.92
N ALA A 159 -23.18 -17.81 -3.75
CA ALA A 159 -24.23 -17.52 -2.78
C ALA A 159 -25.24 -16.49 -3.30
N THR A 160 -24.79 -15.45 -4.03
CA THR A 160 -25.69 -14.41 -4.57
C THR A 160 -26.74 -14.97 -5.54
N LEU A 161 -26.42 -16.04 -6.26
CA LEU A 161 -27.34 -16.66 -7.22
C LEU A 161 -28.54 -17.34 -6.52
N GLU A 162 -28.29 -18.03 -5.40
CA GLU A 162 -29.35 -18.70 -4.63
C GLU A 162 -30.08 -17.71 -3.70
N ALA A 163 -29.33 -16.87 -2.98
CA ALA A 163 -29.89 -15.90 -2.03
C ALA A 163 -30.64 -14.76 -2.72
N ARG A 164 -30.31 -14.45 -3.98
CA ARG A 164 -30.78 -13.27 -4.73
C ARG A 164 -30.47 -11.92 -4.07
N VAL A 165 -29.67 -11.93 -3.00
CA VAL A 165 -29.12 -10.74 -2.36
C VAL A 165 -27.79 -10.42 -3.05
N PRO A 166 -27.54 -9.18 -3.48
CA PRO A 166 -26.26 -8.80 -4.06
C PRO A 166 -25.17 -8.67 -3.00
N PHE A 167 -23.91 -8.94 -3.36
CA PHE A 167 -22.77 -9.03 -2.44
C PHE A 167 -21.72 -7.96 -2.70
N VAL A 168 -21.26 -7.28 -1.66
CA VAL A 168 -19.97 -6.61 -1.64
C VAL A 168 -18.98 -7.61 -1.06
N HIS A 169 -18.12 -8.16 -1.92
CA HIS A 169 -16.93 -8.89 -1.48
C HIS A 169 -15.81 -7.87 -1.32
N PHE A 170 -15.29 -7.71 -0.10
CA PHE A 170 -14.25 -6.72 0.18
C PHE A 170 -13.06 -7.30 0.93
N PHE A 171 -11.92 -6.65 0.71
CA PHE A 171 -10.64 -6.92 1.36
C PHE A 171 -9.87 -5.61 1.49
N ASP A 172 -8.91 -5.56 2.40
CA ASP A 172 -8.27 -4.31 2.79
C ASP A 172 -7.39 -3.76 1.66
N GLY A 173 -7.64 -2.50 1.28
CA GLY A 173 -6.88 -1.78 0.27
C GLY A 173 -5.40 -1.69 0.66
N PHE A 174 -4.52 -1.95 -0.31
CA PHE A 174 -3.08 -2.16 -0.14
C PHE A 174 -2.72 -3.38 0.70
N ARG A 175 -3.15 -3.43 1.97
CA ARG A 175 -2.73 -4.45 2.95
C ARG A 175 -3.06 -5.88 2.52
N THR A 176 -4.15 -6.08 1.79
CA THR A 176 -4.48 -7.34 1.11
C THR A 176 -4.44 -7.17 -0.41
N SER A 177 -4.95 -6.06 -0.93
CA SER A 177 -5.12 -5.92 -2.38
C SER A 177 -3.79 -5.88 -3.17
N HIS A 178 -2.71 -5.40 -2.54
CA HIS A 178 -1.37 -5.30 -3.12
C HIS A 178 -0.33 -6.15 -2.38
N GLU A 179 -0.73 -6.93 -1.37
CA GLU A 179 0.14 -7.95 -0.80
C GLU A 179 0.26 -9.10 -1.81
N SER A 180 1.50 -9.46 -2.14
CA SER A 180 1.80 -10.65 -2.93
C SER A 180 1.95 -11.83 -1.96
N ASN A 181 1.24 -12.93 -2.21
CA ASN A 181 1.30 -14.11 -1.35
C ASN A 181 1.21 -15.39 -2.20
N LYS A 182 1.85 -16.47 -1.74
CA LYS A 182 1.70 -17.81 -2.34
C LYS A 182 0.35 -18.39 -1.92
N ILE A 183 -0.53 -18.61 -2.88
CA ILE A 183 -1.87 -19.16 -2.66
C ILE A 183 -2.09 -20.45 -3.45
N GLU A 184 -3.02 -21.28 -2.99
CA GLU A 184 -3.58 -22.40 -3.75
C GLU A 184 -4.68 -21.88 -4.67
N GLN A 185 -4.43 -21.89 -5.98
CA GLN A 185 -5.34 -21.37 -7.00
C GLN A 185 -6.51 -22.34 -7.23
N LEU A 186 -7.73 -21.81 -7.31
CA LEU A 186 -8.92 -22.57 -7.74
C LEU A 186 -8.82 -22.87 -9.23
N SER A 187 -9.17 -24.10 -9.59
CA SER A 187 -9.31 -24.52 -10.98
C SER A 187 -10.66 -24.08 -11.56
N ASP A 188 -10.77 -24.07 -12.89
CA ASP A 188 -12.05 -23.89 -13.57
C ASP A 188 -13.08 -24.97 -13.13
N ASP A 189 -12.63 -26.19 -12.82
CA ASP A 189 -13.48 -27.27 -12.30
C ASP A 189 -14.02 -26.96 -10.90
N ASP A 190 -13.23 -26.37 -10.01
CA ASP A 190 -13.69 -25.94 -8.68
C ASP A 190 -14.77 -24.86 -8.83
N MET A 191 -14.53 -23.87 -9.69
CA MET A 191 -15.49 -22.81 -9.96
C MET A 191 -16.78 -23.38 -10.58
N ARG A 192 -16.65 -24.30 -11.56
CA ARG A 192 -17.80 -24.98 -12.18
C ARG A 192 -18.60 -25.79 -11.17
N ALA A 193 -17.93 -26.50 -10.26
CA ALA A 193 -18.58 -27.29 -9.22
C ALA A 193 -19.33 -26.41 -8.21
N MET A 194 -18.86 -25.18 -7.96
CA MET A 194 -19.52 -24.24 -7.06
C MET A 194 -20.80 -23.63 -7.65
N ILE A 195 -20.82 -23.32 -8.95
CA ILE A 195 -21.92 -22.62 -9.62
C ILE A 195 -23.01 -23.57 -10.13
N ASP A 196 -24.26 -23.30 -9.76
CA ASP A 196 -25.42 -24.03 -10.27
C ASP A 196 -25.99 -23.33 -11.52
N ASP A 197 -25.87 -23.98 -12.68
CA ASP A 197 -26.41 -23.47 -13.95
C ASP A 197 -27.93 -23.25 -13.93
N ALA A 198 -28.68 -23.98 -13.09
CA ALA A 198 -30.11 -23.76 -12.95
C ALA A 198 -30.39 -22.38 -12.32
N LEU A 199 -29.58 -21.97 -11.34
CA LEU A 199 -29.68 -20.63 -10.73
C LEU A 199 -29.24 -19.53 -11.70
N VAL A 200 -28.22 -19.79 -12.52
CA VAL A 200 -27.80 -18.87 -13.61
C VAL A 200 -28.94 -18.69 -14.62
N ARG A 201 -29.59 -19.78 -15.04
CA ARG A 201 -30.77 -19.71 -15.92
C ARG A 201 -31.94 -19.00 -15.24
N ALA A 202 -32.14 -19.19 -13.94
CA ALA A 202 -33.17 -18.51 -13.17
C ALA A 202 -32.91 -16.99 -13.07
N HIS A 203 -31.65 -16.56 -12.96
CA HIS A 203 -31.26 -15.15 -13.07
C HIS A 203 -31.60 -14.59 -14.45
N ARG A 204 -31.16 -15.26 -15.52
CA ARG A 204 -31.44 -14.86 -16.91
C ARG A 204 -32.93 -14.80 -17.21
N ALA A 205 -33.72 -15.74 -16.69
CA ALA A 205 -35.16 -15.79 -16.94
C ALA A 205 -35.91 -14.58 -16.40
N ARG A 206 -35.32 -13.86 -15.43
CA ARG A 206 -35.82 -12.60 -14.87
C ARG A 206 -35.33 -11.37 -15.64
N GLY A 207 -34.55 -11.51 -16.71
CA GLY A 207 -34.16 -10.38 -17.56
C GLY A 207 -35.38 -9.73 -18.25
N LEU A 208 -35.31 -8.43 -18.48
CA LEU A 208 -36.24 -7.68 -19.31
C LEU A 208 -36.09 -8.16 -20.76
N SER A 209 -37.20 -8.60 -21.35
CA SER A 209 -37.27 -8.99 -22.75
C SER A 209 -38.62 -8.56 -23.33
N PRO A 210 -38.65 -8.03 -24.57
CA PRO A 210 -39.91 -7.70 -25.24
C PRO A 210 -40.81 -8.92 -25.47
N ASP A 211 -40.26 -10.14 -25.48
CA ASP A 211 -41.03 -11.39 -25.63
C ASP A 211 -41.77 -11.78 -24.33
N ARG A 212 -41.35 -11.24 -23.19
CA ARG A 212 -41.95 -11.45 -21.85
C ARG A 212 -41.92 -10.16 -21.02
N PRO A 213 -42.61 -9.10 -21.45
CA PRO A 213 -42.43 -7.77 -20.88
C PRO A 213 -42.90 -7.72 -19.43
N VAL A 214 -42.11 -7.07 -18.58
CA VAL A 214 -42.44 -6.73 -17.19
C VAL A 214 -42.03 -5.29 -16.92
N ILE A 215 -42.63 -4.66 -15.92
CA ILE A 215 -42.29 -3.31 -15.46
C ILE A 215 -41.57 -3.42 -14.11
N ARG A 216 -40.51 -2.64 -13.92
CA ARG A 216 -39.74 -2.53 -12.66
C ARG A 216 -39.48 -1.07 -12.32
N GLY A 217 -39.19 -0.81 -11.05
CA GLY A 217 -38.90 0.54 -10.59
C GLY A 217 -40.08 1.51 -10.68
N THR A 218 -41.31 1.02 -10.45
CA THR A 218 -42.51 1.85 -10.39
C THR A 218 -42.42 2.90 -9.29
N ALA A 219 -43.12 4.03 -9.46
CA ALA A 219 -43.40 4.95 -8.36
C ALA A 219 -44.54 4.37 -7.49
N GLN A 220 -44.33 4.30 -6.17
CA GLN A 220 -45.30 3.75 -5.22
C GLN A 220 -45.68 4.81 -4.18
N ASN A 221 -46.97 4.88 -3.85
CA ASN A 221 -47.50 5.76 -2.82
C ASN A 221 -47.33 5.15 -1.41
N PRO A 222 -47.59 5.92 -0.34
CA PRO A 222 -47.48 5.43 1.04
C PRO A 222 -48.43 4.26 1.37
N ASP A 223 -49.46 4.03 0.58
CA ASP A 223 -50.44 2.96 0.74
C ASP A 223 -49.84 1.55 0.56
N VAL A 224 -48.79 1.40 -0.25
CA VAL A 224 -48.17 0.10 -0.55
C VAL A 224 -46.65 0.06 -0.40
N TYR A 225 -45.96 1.21 -0.36
CA TYR A 225 -44.49 1.24 -0.34
C TYR A 225 -43.90 0.47 0.85
N PHE A 226 -44.48 0.63 2.05
CA PHE A 226 -43.94 -0.04 3.24
C PHE A 226 -44.10 -1.57 3.14
N GLN A 227 -45.29 -2.05 2.76
CA GLN A 227 -45.57 -3.47 2.55
C GLN A 227 -44.65 -4.06 1.47
N ALA A 228 -44.45 -3.34 0.36
CA ALA A 228 -43.53 -3.76 -0.70
C ALA A 228 -42.08 -3.82 -0.20
N ARG A 229 -41.65 -2.87 0.65
CA ARG A 229 -40.29 -2.84 1.19
C ARG A 229 -40.01 -4.01 2.13
N GLU A 230 -40.99 -4.45 2.93
CA GLU A 230 -40.87 -5.60 3.83
C GLU A 230 -40.99 -6.95 3.11
N SER A 231 -41.47 -6.98 1.87
CA SER A 231 -41.67 -8.23 1.11
C SER A 231 -40.38 -9.03 0.86
N VAL A 232 -39.22 -8.37 0.94
CA VAL A 232 -37.90 -8.99 0.68
C VAL A 232 -37.34 -9.71 1.90
N ASN A 233 -37.92 -9.54 3.10
CA ASN A 233 -37.39 -10.07 4.36
C ASN A 233 -37.03 -11.57 4.33
N PRO A 234 -37.81 -12.47 3.71
CA PRO A 234 -37.46 -13.89 3.65
C PRO A 234 -36.11 -14.17 2.97
N PHE A 235 -35.72 -13.37 1.97
CA PHE A 235 -34.43 -13.51 1.28
C PHE A 235 -33.26 -13.15 2.19
N TYR A 236 -33.39 -12.06 2.94
CA TYR A 236 -32.36 -11.62 3.90
C TYR A 236 -32.25 -12.53 5.11
N ALA A 237 -33.38 -13.06 5.60
CA ALA A 237 -33.40 -14.04 6.69
C ALA A 237 -32.72 -15.37 6.29
N ALA A 238 -32.91 -15.82 5.05
CA ALA A 238 -32.28 -17.05 4.54
C ALA A 238 -30.80 -16.88 4.17
N CYS A 239 -30.38 -15.66 3.79
CA CYS A 239 -29.05 -15.38 3.25
C CYS A 239 -27.88 -15.90 4.11
N PRO A 240 -27.83 -15.70 5.46
CA PRO A 240 -26.74 -16.24 6.28
C PRO A 240 -26.57 -17.76 6.17
N ALA A 241 -27.67 -18.52 6.25
CA ALA A 241 -27.61 -19.98 6.14
C ALA A 241 -27.19 -20.44 4.74
N LEU A 242 -27.60 -19.71 3.69
CA LEU A 242 -27.15 -19.96 2.32
C LEU A 242 -25.65 -19.68 2.14
N VAL A 243 -25.13 -18.60 2.73
CA VAL A 243 -23.68 -18.33 2.71
C VAL A 243 -22.92 -19.44 3.41
N GLN A 244 -23.37 -19.88 4.61
CA GLN A 244 -22.74 -20.99 5.32
C GLN A 244 -22.77 -22.28 4.49
N LYS A 245 -23.89 -22.61 3.85
CA LYS A 245 -24.01 -23.75 2.91
C LYS A 245 -22.95 -23.71 1.81
N TYR A 246 -22.70 -22.53 1.22
CA TYR A 246 -21.68 -22.39 0.18
C TYR A 246 -20.25 -22.41 0.73
N MET A 247 -20.01 -21.94 1.96
CA MET A 247 -18.72 -22.13 2.64
C MET A 247 -18.44 -23.62 2.91
N ASP A 248 -19.44 -24.37 3.36
CA ASP A 248 -19.31 -25.83 3.60
C ASP A 248 -19.10 -26.60 2.30
N LYS A 249 -19.82 -26.23 1.23
CA LYS A 249 -19.60 -26.78 -0.12
C LYS A 249 -18.19 -26.49 -0.61
N PHE A 250 -17.71 -25.26 -0.40
CA PHE A 250 -16.36 -24.87 -0.75
C PHE A 250 -15.31 -25.70 0.01
N ALA A 251 -15.53 -25.93 1.31
CA ALA A 251 -14.67 -26.77 2.14
C ALA A 251 -14.64 -28.23 1.66
N ALA A 252 -15.79 -28.79 1.27
CA ALA A 252 -15.86 -30.15 0.73
C ALA A 252 -15.07 -30.31 -0.58
N LEU A 253 -14.98 -29.24 -1.40
CA LEU A 253 -14.21 -29.23 -2.64
C LEU A 253 -12.73 -29.00 -2.38
N THR A 254 -12.40 -28.04 -1.52
CA THR A 254 -11.04 -27.48 -1.42
C THR A 254 -10.25 -27.92 -0.21
N GLY A 255 -10.93 -28.40 0.84
CA GLY A 255 -10.36 -28.65 2.16
C GLY A 255 -10.24 -27.40 3.05
N ARG A 256 -10.57 -26.21 2.53
CA ARG A 256 -10.50 -24.95 3.29
C ARG A 256 -11.88 -24.59 3.83
N GLN A 257 -12.06 -24.78 5.13
CA GLN A 257 -13.32 -24.47 5.83
C GLN A 257 -13.38 -23.00 6.23
N TYR A 258 -14.57 -22.42 6.05
CA TYR A 258 -14.91 -21.08 6.54
C TYR A 258 -16.27 -21.13 7.23
N HIS A 259 -16.51 -20.18 8.13
CA HIS A 259 -17.83 -19.95 8.71
C HIS A 259 -18.20 -18.47 8.60
N LEU A 260 -19.45 -18.13 8.90
CA LEU A 260 -19.85 -16.72 8.96
C LEU A 260 -18.98 -15.92 9.96
N PHE A 261 -18.62 -16.60 11.05
CA PHE A 261 -17.75 -16.15 12.14
C PHE A 261 -16.83 -17.31 12.50
N ASP A 262 -15.53 -17.16 12.29
CA ASP A 262 -14.53 -18.17 12.64
C ASP A 262 -13.88 -17.84 13.99
N TYR A 263 -13.70 -18.84 14.85
CA TYR A 263 -13.03 -18.69 16.13
C TYR A 263 -11.62 -19.30 16.10
N VAL A 264 -10.63 -18.54 16.58
CA VAL A 264 -9.24 -18.98 16.69
C VAL A 264 -8.68 -18.59 18.06
N GLY A 265 -8.15 -19.55 18.81
CA GLY A 265 -7.53 -19.31 20.12
C GLY A 265 -7.76 -20.43 21.12
N ALA A 266 -7.58 -20.13 22.40
CA ALA A 266 -7.80 -21.09 23.48
C ALA A 266 -9.27 -21.54 23.53
N PRO A 267 -9.60 -22.85 23.60
CA PRO A 267 -10.98 -23.31 23.71
C PRO A 267 -11.70 -22.81 24.98
N ASP A 268 -10.95 -22.47 26.02
CA ASP A 268 -11.41 -21.94 27.30
C ASP A 268 -11.08 -20.44 27.48
N ALA A 269 -10.99 -19.68 26.38
CA ALA A 269 -10.66 -18.26 26.42
C ALA A 269 -11.60 -17.45 27.32
N GLU A 270 -11.02 -16.51 28.06
CA GLU A 270 -11.74 -15.56 28.92
C GLU A 270 -11.78 -14.16 28.30
N ARG A 271 -10.81 -13.84 27.43
CA ARG A 271 -10.68 -12.55 26.73
C ARG A 271 -10.70 -12.79 25.22
N VAL A 272 -11.61 -12.15 24.48
CA VAL A 272 -11.75 -12.35 23.04
C VAL A 272 -11.72 -11.03 22.28
N ILE A 273 -11.05 -11.03 21.12
CA ILE A 273 -11.14 -9.93 20.14
C ILE A 273 -12.15 -10.32 19.04
N VAL A 274 -13.06 -9.42 18.66
CA VAL A 274 -13.91 -9.57 17.46
C VAL A 274 -13.42 -8.56 16.43
N ILE A 275 -13.03 -9.05 15.25
CA ILE A 275 -12.37 -8.23 14.23
C ILE A 275 -12.64 -8.74 12.82
N MET A 276 -12.47 -7.86 11.83
CA MET A 276 -12.69 -8.13 10.41
C MET A 276 -11.54 -7.57 9.57
N GLY A 277 -11.34 -8.12 8.37
CA GLY A 277 -10.29 -7.71 7.44
C GLY A 277 -8.93 -8.33 7.77
N SER A 278 -7.86 -7.81 7.18
CA SER A 278 -6.50 -8.36 7.27
C SER A 278 -5.93 -8.44 8.68
N ALA A 279 -6.34 -7.52 9.56
CA ALA A 279 -5.92 -7.54 10.96
C ALA A 279 -6.45 -8.76 11.73
N ALA A 280 -7.48 -9.45 11.22
CA ALA A 280 -7.96 -10.70 11.79
C ALA A 280 -6.89 -11.80 11.72
N GLU A 281 -6.04 -11.82 10.69
CA GLU A 281 -4.92 -12.77 10.58
C GLU A 281 -3.84 -12.45 11.64
N THR A 282 -3.39 -11.20 11.73
CA THR A 282 -2.43 -10.76 12.76
C THR A 282 -2.93 -11.03 14.18
N ALA A 283 -4.21 -10.76 14.43
CA ALA A 283 -4.82 -11.01 15.72
C ALA A 283 -4.87 -12.51 16.06
N ALA A 284 -5.23 -13.36 15.08
CA ALA A 284 -5.27 -14.80 15.24
C ALA A 284 -3.88 -15.40 15.51
N GLU A 285 -2.85 -15.00 14.75
CA GLU A 285 -1.46 -15.44 15.00
C GLU A 285 -0.99 -15.03 16.40
N THR A 286 -1.31 -13.80 16.82
CA THR A 286 -0.95 -13.31 18.16
C THR A 286 -1.68 -14.08 19.26
N ALA A 287 -2.99 -14.33 19.11
CA ALA A 287 -3.76 -15.08 20.09
C ALA A 287 -3.28 -16.53 20.21
N GLN A 288 -2.92 -17.18 19.09
CA GLN A 288 -2.31 -18.52 19.11
C GLN A 288 -0.96 -18.52 19.83
N PHE A 289 -0.11 -17.53 19.57
CA PHE A 289 1.17 -17.38 20.24
C PHE A 289 1.02 -17.20 21.76
N LEU A 290 0.12 -16.32 22.20
CA LEU A 290 -0.14 -16.09 23.63
C LEU A 290 -0.83 -17.30 24.28
N ALA A 291 -1.74 -17.97 23.58
CA ALA A 291 -2.38 -19.19 24.06
C ALA A 291 -1.39 -20.34 24.25
N ALA A 292 -0.39 -20.47 23.38
CA ALA A 292 0.71 -21.42 23.55
C ALA A 292 1.56 -21.13 24.81
N GLN A 293 1.52 -19.90 25.33
CA GLN A 293 2.14 -19.50 26.59
C GLN A 293 1.21 -19.60 27.80
N GLY A 294 -0.01 -20.13 27.61
CA GLY A 294 -0.99 -20.34 28.68
C GLY A 294 -1.97 -19.18 28.88
N GLU A 295 -1.95 -18.15 28.04
CA GLU A 295 -2.97 -17.10 28.11
C GLU A 295 -4.31 -17.57 27.55
N LYS A 296 -5.40 -17.28 28.26
CA LYS A 296 -6.77 -17.62 27.85
C LYS A 296 -7.36 -16.58 26.91
N VAL A 297 -6.80 -16.49 25.71
CA VAL A 297 -7.18 -15.49 24.69
C VAL A 297 -7.68 -16.15 23.40
N GLY A 298 -8.53 -15.43 22.68
CA GLY A 298 -9.01 -15.86 21.37
C GLY A 298 -9.51 -14.71 20.49
N VAL A 299 -9.83 -15.03 19.26
CA VAL A 299 -10.27 -14.09 18.23
C VAL A 299 -11.46 -14.68 17.49
N VAL A 300 -12.49 -13.87 17.27
CA VAL A 300 -13.55 -14.13 16.30
C VAL A 300 -13.27 -13.30 15.06
N GLN A 301 -13.01 -13.99 13.95
CA GLN A 301 -12.83 -13.41 12.63
C GLN A 301 -14.20 -13.32 11.93
N VAL A 302 -14.62 -12.12 11.53
CA VAL A 302 -15.93 -11.89 10.90
C VAL A 302 -15.79 -11.99 9.38
N HIS A 303 -16.43 -12.97 8.76
CA HIS A 303 -16.53 -13.06 7.30
C HIS A 303 -17.80 -12.39 6.79
N LEU A 304 -18.98 -12.82 7.26
CA LEU A 304 -20.25 -12.24 6.84
C LEU A 304 -20.70 -11.13 7.80
N PHE A 305 -20.39 -9.88 7.47
CA PHE A 305 -20.81 -8.72 8.26
C PHE A 305 -22.28 -8.35 8.01
N ARG A 306 -22.78 -8.53 6.78
CA ARG A 306 -24.21 -8.37 6.48
C ARG A 306 -24.71 -9.50 5.58
N PRO A 307 -25.93 -10.01 5.81
CA PRO A 307 -26.77 -9.80 7.00
C PRO A 307 -26.08 -10.32 8.28
N PHE A 308 -26.15 -9.54 9.36
CA PHE A 308 -25.44 -9.87 10.60
C PHE A 308 -26.19 -10.95 11.38
N SER A 309 -25.64 -12.15 11.49
CA SER A 309 -26.30 -13.26 12.20
C SER A 309 -25.85 -13.33 13.66
N ALA A 310 -26.62 -12.71 14.55
CA ALA A 310 -26.37 -12.73 16.00
C ALA A 310 -26.24 -14.16 16.56
N GLU A 311 -27.05 -15.10 16.05
CA GLU A 311 -27.00 -16.52 16.45
C GLU A 311 -25.63 -17.14 16.16
N HIS A 312 -25.10 -16.95 14.94
CA HIS A 312 -23.82 -17.54 14.53
C HIS A 312 -22.65 -16.89 15.26
N LEU A 313 -22.69 -15.57 15.51
CA LEU A 313 -21.69 -14.90 16.34
C LEU A 313 -21.65 -15.48 17.75
N VAL A 314 -22.81 -15.57 18.42
CA VAL A 314 -22.87 -16.06 19.81
C VAL A 314 -22.41 -17.51 19.89
N ARG A 315 -22.68 -18.34 18.88
CA ARG A 315 -22.21 -19.72 18.78
C ARG A 315 -20.69 -19.82 18.61
N ALA A 316 -20.06 -18.87 17.92
CA ALA A 316 -18.62 -18.87 17.69
C ALA A 316 -17.82 -18.50 18.97
N LEU A 317 -18.42 -17.78 19.91
CA LEU A 317 -17.76 -17.41 21.16
C LEU A 317 -17.68 -18.61 22.13
N PRO A 318 -16.55 -18.85 22.83
CA PRO A 318 -16.53 -19.81 23.94
C PRO A 318 -17.45 -19.39 25.10
N PRO A 319 -18.05 -20.35 25.82
CA PRO A 319 -18.90 -20.06 26.99
C PRO A 319 -18.14 -19.46 28.18
N THR A 320 -16.80 -19.57 28.18
CA THR A 320 -15.90 -19.05 29.22
C THR A 320 -15.60 -17.56 29.09
N VAL A 321 -15.98 -16.93 27.97
CA VAL A 321 -15.65 -15.53 27.69
C VAL A 321 -16.24 -14.59 28.74
N ARG A 322 -15.39 -13.68 29.24
CA ARG A 322 -15.70 -12.67 30.26
C ARG A 322 -15.59 -11.26 29.74
N SER A 323 -14.67 -11.01 28.80
CA SER A 323 -14.51 -9.71 28.17
C SER A 323 -14.22 -9.82 26.68
N ILE A 324 -14.75 -8.87 25.92
CA ILE A 324 -14.68 -8.79 24.47
C ILE A 324 -14.18 -7.40 24.07
N ALA A 325 -13.15 -7.33 23.24
CA ALA A 325 -12.79 -6.11 22.52
C ALA A 325 -13.25 -6.23 21.07
N VAL A 326 -14.03 -5.25 20.60
CA VAL A 326 -14.46 -5.18 19.20
C VAL A 326 -13.63 -4.13 18.50
N LEU A 327 -12.97 -4.52 17.41
CA LEU A 327 -12.03 -3.67 16.68
C LEU A 327 -12.60 -3.26 15.32
N ASP A 328 -12.86 -1.96 15.18
CA ASP A 328 -13.39 -1.35 13.97
C ASP A 328 -12.28 -0.63 13.20
N ARG A 329 -12.17 -0.94 11.90
CA ARG A 329 -11.27 -0.25 10.98
C ARG A 329 -11.97 0.94 10.31
N THR A 330 -12.69 1.75 11.10
CA THR A 330 -13.40 2.95 10.62
C THR A 330 -13.53 3.97 11.76
N LYS A 331 -14.02 5.16 11.45
CA LYS A 331 -14.41 6.16 12.44
C LYS A 331 -15.73 6.79 12.00
N GLU A 332 -16.73 6.76 12.87
CA GLU A 332 -17.99 7.50 12.70
C GLU A 332 -18.05 8.65 13.74
N PRO A 333 -17.61 9.87 13.39
CA PRO A 333 -17.57 10.99 14.33
C PRO A 333 -18.96 11.29 14.93
N GLY A 334 -19.06 11.33 16.27
CA GLY A 334 -20.31 11.60 16.98
C GLY A 334 -21.24 10.41 17.16
N SER A 335 -20.88 9.23 16.65
CA SER A 335 -21.62 7.99 16.91
C SER A 335 -21.48 7.52 18.36
N ALA A 336 -22.41 6.67 18.81
CA ALA A 336 -22.30 5.99 20.10
C ALA A 336 -21.22 4.88 20.12
N GLY A 337 -20.63 4.58 18.97
CA GLY A 337 -19.64 3.54 18.76
C GLY A 337 -19.59 3.15 17.29
N GLU A 338 -18.51 2.51 16.88
CA GLU A 338 -18.32 2.07 15.50
C GLU A 338 -19.22 0.88 15.12
N PRO A 339 -19.45 0.62 13.81
CA PRO A 339 -20.49 -0.30 13.35
C PRO A 339 -20.38 -1.73 13.89
N LEU A 340 -19.21 -2.36 13.86
CA LEU A 340 -19.05 -3.74 14.32
C LEU A 340 -19.24 -3.82 15.84
N TYR A 341 -18.69 -2.86 16.59
CA TYR A 341 -18.94 -2.73 18.02
C TYR A 341 -20.43 -2.66 18.34
N LEU A 342 -21.20 -1.80 17.65
CA LEU A 342 -22.64 -1.66 17.88
C LEU A 342 -23.40 -2.95 17.57
N ASP A 343 -23.05 -3.66 16.51
CA ASP A 343 -23.69 -4.92 16.14
C ASP A 343 -23.40 -6.04 17.15
N VAL A 344 -22.17 -6.13 17.67
CA VAL A 344 -21.80 -7.09 18.71
C VAL A 344 -22.54 -6.80 20.01
N VAL A 345 -22.61 -5.53 20.42
CA VAL A 345 -23.39 -5.12 21.61
C VAL A 345 -24.86 -5.49 21.45
N ALA A 346 -25.47 -5.19 20.30
CA ALA A 346 -26.85 -5.54 20.00
C ALA A 346 -27.09 -7.06 20.03
N ALA A 347 -26.24 -7.84 19.35
CA ALA A 347 -26.35 -9.29 19.28
C ALA A 347 -26.25 -9.95 20.66
N LEU A 348 -25.30 -9.51 21.49
CA LEU A 348 -25.16 -10.00 22.86
C LEU A 348 -26.38 -9.61 23.71
N SER A 349 -26.85 -8.37 23.61
CA SER A 349 -28.04 -7.89 24.33
C SER A 349 -29.30 -8.69 23.96
N GLU A 350 -29.57 -8.89 22.67
CA GLU A 350 -30.75 -9.62 22.20
C GLU A 350 -30.70 -11.10 22.57
N SER A 351 -29.52 -11.73 22.52
CA SER A 351 -29.33 -13.13 22.92
C SER A 351 -29.72 -13.41 24.38
N THR A 352 -29.64 -12.39 25.25
CA THR A 352 -30.05 -12.53 26.66
C THR A 352 -31.56 -12.43 26.86
N ARG A 353 -32.30 -11.76 25.95
CA ARG A 353 -33.75 -11.51 26.07
C ARG A 353 -34.61 -12.69 25.62
N THR A 354 -34.15 -13.49 24.66
CA THR A 354 -34.90 -14.64 24.10
C THR A 354 -35.13 -15.79 25.08
N LYS A 355 -34.66 -15.71 26.33
CA LYS A 355 -34.99 -16.66 27.40
C LYS A 355 -36.36 -16.45 28.06
N ASN A 356 -36.96 -15.25 27.94
CA ASN A 356 -38.18 -14.88 28.68
C ASN A 356 -39.46 -14.85 27.83
N GLN A 357 -39.44 -15.37 26.60
CA GLN A 357 -40.62 -15.42 25.72
C GLN A 357 -40.84 -16.83 25.17
N GLU A 358 -42.10 -17.28 25.14
CA GLU A 358 -42.51 -18.49 24.43
C GLU A 358 -42.12 -18.38 22.93
N PRO A 359 -41.68 -19.49 22.30
CA PRO A 359 -41.27 -19.49 20.91
C PRO A 359 -42.42 -19.04 19.99
N ARG A 360 -42.21 -17.95 19.24
CA ARG A 360 -43.15 -17.51 18.20
C ARG A 360 -43.12 -18.50 17.04
N THR A 361 -44.29 -19.02 16.68
CA THR A 361 -44.47 -19.93 15.55
C THR A 361 -44.05 -19.26 14.23
N GLY A 362 -43.10 -19.86 13.52
CA GLY A 362 -42.69 -19.43 12.17
C GLY A 362 -41.36 -18.70 12.06
N SER A 363 -40.65 -18.42 13.17
CA SER A 363 -39.23 -18.05 13.11
C SER A 363 -38.37 -19.30 13.24
N SER A 364 -37.33 -19.45 12.41
CA SER A 364 -36.28 -20.44 12.62
C SER A 364 -35.44 -20.17 13.89
N ALA A 365 -35.78 -19.16 14.70
CA ALA A 365 -35.25 -18.97 16.04
C ALA A 365 -35.90 -19.96 17.02
N ALA A 366 -35.75 -21.25 16.73
CA ALA A 366 -36.08 -22.32 17.64
C ALA A 366 -34.79 -22.83 18.30
N ALA A 367 -34.75 -22.69 19.63
CA ALA A 367 -33.95 -23.48 20.55
C ALA A 367 -32.42 -23.37 20.41
N ASN A 368 -31.84 -22.35 21.03
CA ASN A 368 -30.67 -22.53 21.90
C ASN A 368 -30.57 -21.31 22.82
N GLY A 369 -30.84 -21.48 24.11
CA GLY A 369 -30.69 -20.40 25.08
C GLY A 369 -29.24 -19.90 25.09
N SER A 370 -29.05 -18.57 25.11
CA SER A 370 -27.72 -17.96 25.18
C SER A 370 -26.87 -18.60 26.30
N GLN A 371 -25.69 -19.10 25.94
CA GLN A 371 -24.75 -19.75 26.85
C GLN A 371 -24.19 -18.82 27.94
N PHE A 372 -24.25 -17.50 27.73
CA PHE A 372 -23.76 -16.48 28.68
C PHE A 372 -24.71 -16.21 29.87
N SER A 373 -25.87 -16.85 29.88
CA SER A 373 -26.93 -16.65 30.89
C SER A 373 -26.68 -17.25 32.27
N VAL A 374 -25.66 -18.11 32.45
CA VAL A 374 -25.32 -18.71 33.76
C VAL A 374 -24.21 -17.94 34.48
N LEU A 375 -23.47 -17.07 33.77
CA LEU A 375 -22.18 -16.53 34.20
C LEU A 375 -22.07 -15.00 34.13
N GLY A 376 -23.10 -14.31 33.64
CA GLY A 376 -23.12 -12.86 33.38
C GLY A 376 -22.69 -12.52 31.95
N SER A 377 -23.30 -11.49 31.34
CA SER A 377 -22.92 -11.02 30.01
C SER A 377 -21.46 -10.53 30.01
N PRO A 378 -20.65 -10.86 28.99
CA PRO A 378 -19.27 -10.41 28.92
C PRO A 378 -19.20 -8.88 28.84
N ALA A 379 -18.18 -8.29 29.46
CA ALA A 379 -17.89 -6.86 29.30
C ALA A 379 -17.42 -6.60 27.86
N VAL A 380 -17.97 -5.58 27.20
CA VAL A 380 -17.62 -5.25 25.81
C VAL A 380 -16.99 -3.87 25.75
N ILE A 381 -15.81 -3.77 25.14
CA ILE A 381 -15.16 -2.51 24.78
C ILE A 381 -15.01 -2.41 23.26
N GLY A 382 -15.09 -1.20 22.73
CA GLY A 382 -14.84 -0.87 21.32
C GLY A 382 -13.51 -0.15 21.17
N GLY A 383 -12.79 -0.47 20.09
CA GLY A 383 -11.52 0.16 19.74
C GLY A 383 -11.42 0.42 18.24
N ARG A 384 -10.71 1.48 17.87
CA ARG A 384 -10.38 1.79 16.47
C ARG A 384 -8.92 1.48 16.18
N TYR A 385 -8.65 0.96 14.99
CA TYR A 385 -7.32 0.65 14.52
C TYR A 385 -7.19 0.89 13.01
N GLY A 386 -5.96 0.91 12.51
CA GLY A 386 -5.69 0.65 11.09
C GLY A 386 -6.28 1.62 10.07
N LEU A 387 -6.75 2.81 10.49
CA LEU A 387 -7.28 3.82 9.58
C LEU A 387 -6.22 4.22 8.56
N SER A 388 -6.60 4.30 7.28
CA SER A 388 -5.68 4.67 6.20
C SER A 388 -4.38 3.84 6.18
N SER A 389 -4.50 2.51 6.29
CA SER A 389 -3.36 1.58 6.40
C SER A 389 -2.36 1.91 7.52
N LYS A 390 -2.79 2.55 8.60
CA LYS A 390 -1.99 2.59 9.83
C LYS A 390 -1.63 1.15 10.22
N GLU A 391 -0.39 0.93 10.64
CA GLU A 391 0.04 -0.41 11.03
C GLU A 391 -0.81 -0.99 12.16
N PHE A 392 -0.94 -2.31 12.14
CA PHE A 392 -1.57 -3.09 13.20
C PHE A 392 -0.76 -4.35 13.43
N THR A 393 0.15 -4.27 14.40
CA THR A 393 1.18 -5.28 14.66
C THR A 393 0.76 -6.22 15.80
N PRO A 394 1.45 -7.35 15.99
CA PRO A 394 1.25 -8.23 17.15
C PRO A 394 1.35 -7.50 18.50
N ALA A 395 2.26 -6.53 18.62
CA ALA A 395 2.39 -5.69 19.81
C ALA A 395 1.10 -4.90 20.13
N MET A 396 0.45 -4.37 19.09
CA MET A 396 -0.82 -3.66 19.23
C MET A 396 -1.96 -4.61 19.62
N VAL A 397 -2.00 -5.82 19.04
CA VAL A 397 -2.97 -6.85 19.44
C VAL A 397 -2.78 -7.22 20.91
N LYS A 398 -1.53 -7.45 21.34
CA LYS A 398 -1.20 -7.75 22.74
C LYS A 398 -1.70 -6.64 23.66
N ALA A 399 -1.49 -5.37 23.32
CA ALA A 399 -2.00 -4.25 24.11
C ALA A 399 -3.53 -4.25 24.27
N VAL A 400 -4.28 -4.71 23.27
CA VAL A 400 -5.74 -4.89 23.38
C VAL A 400 -6.08 -6.03 24.36
N PHE A 401 -5.38 -7.15 24.31
CA PHE A 401 -5.57 -8.24 25.29
C PHE A 401 -5.16 -7.85 26.71
N ASP A 402 -4.11 -7.06 26.86
CA ASP A 402 -3.66 -6.49 28.14
C ASP A 402 -4.70 -5.50 28.69
N GLU A 403 -5.30 -4.68 27.82
CA GLU A 403 -6.40 -3.79 28.21
C GLU A 403 -7.61 -4.59 28.72
N LEU A 404 -7.99 -5.67 28.03
CA LEU A 404 -9.08 -6.57 28.44
C LEU A 404 -8.85 -7.28 29.78
N ALA A 405 -7.59 -7.37 30.23
CA ALA A 405 -7.24 -7.96 31.52
C ALA A 405 -7.38 -6.97 32.69
N LYS A 406 -7.54 -5.67 32.42
CA LYS A 406 -7.67 -4.65 33.46
C LYS A 406 -9.03 -4.74 34.15
N PRO A 407 -9.13 -4.40 35.45
CA PRO A 407 -10.41 -4.34 36.17
C PRO A 407 -11.40 -3.33 35.58
N ALA A 408 -10.88 -2.25 34.97
CA ALA A 408 -11.66 -1.21 34.31
C ALA A 408 -11.02 -0.91 32.95
N PRO A 409 -11.34 -1.72 31.91
CA PRO A 409 -10.77 -1.54 30.59
C PRO A 409 -11.27 -0.23 29.95
N LYS A 410 -10.37 0.47 29.26
CA LYS A 410 -10.67 1.68 28.47
C LYS A 410 -11.58 1.30 27.31
N ASN A 411 -12.79 1.86 27.28
CA ASN A 411 -13.69 1.77 26.14
C ASN A 411 -13.43 2.92 25.14
N HIS A 412 -13.87 2.75 23.89
CA HIS A 412 -13.72 3.71 22.78
C HIS A 412 -12.26 4.13 22.51
N PHE A 413 -11.34 3.18 22.69
CA PHE A 413 -9.91 3.43 22.57
C PHE A 413 -9.44 3.54 21.11
N THR A 414 -8.19 3.94 20.94
CA THR A 414 -7.45 3.83 19.68
C THR A 414 -6.17 3.03 19.91
N VAL A 415 -5.64 2.38 18.88
CA VAL A 415 -4.34 1.70 18.95
C VAL A 415 -3.53 1.97 17.68
N GLY A 416 -2.22 2.14 17.83
CA GLY A 416 -1.30 2.50 16.73
C GLY A 416 -1.07 4.01 16.53
N ILE A 417 -1.54 4.87 17.45
CA ILE A 417 -1.29 6.32 17.44
C ILE A 417 -0.96 6.82 18.86
N ASN A 418 -0.37 8.00 18.97
CA ASN A 418 -0.28 8.74 20.23
C ASN A 418 -1.39 9.81 20.26
N ASP A 419 -2.49 9.50 20.94
CA ASP A 419 -3.58 10.46 21.17
C ASP A 419 -3.39 11.17 22.51
N ASP A 420 -2.69 12.29 22.48
CA ASP A 420 -2.42 13.19 23.60
C ASP A 420 -3.49 14.29 23.77
N VAL A 421 -4.54 14.27 22.94
CA VAL A 421 -5.64 15.26 22.98
C VAL A 421 -6.86 14.67 23.68
N SER A 422 -7.35 13.52 23.22
CA SER A 422 -8.49 12.82 23.82
C SER A 422 -8.11 11.62 24.68
N HIS A 423 -6.81 11.32 24.78
CA HIS A 423 -6.28 10.23 25.61
C HIS A 423 -6.93 8.86 25.36
N THR A 424 -7.38 8.62 24.14
CA THR A 424 -8.02 7.34 23.75
C THR A 424 -7.00 6.25 23.44
N SER A 425 -5.75 6.60 23.12
CA SER A 425 -4.74 5.64 22.70
C SER A 425 -4.36 4.63 23.79
N LEU A 426 -4.06 3.40 23.38
CA LEU A 426 -3.43 2.36 24.20
C LEU A 426 -1.91 2.40 24.02
N ALA A 427 -1.19 2.29 25.14
CA ALA A 427 0.25 2.06 25.11
C ALA A 427 0.54 0.59 24.76
N TYR A 428 1.62 0.36 24.00
CA TYR A 428 2.07 -0.97 23.62
C TYR A 428 3.60 -1.01 23.58
N ASP A 429 4.17 -2.20 23.74
CA ASP A 429 5.61 -2.43 23.62
C ASP A 429 5.97 -2.78 22.16
N PRO A 430 6.59 -1.86 21.40
CA PRO A 430 6.93 -2.12 20.00
C PRO A 430 7.98 -3.22 19.81
N ALA A 431 8.68 -3.67 20.86
CA ALA A 431 9.65 -4.76 20.76
C ALA A 431 9.01 -6.16 20.76
N PHE A 432 7.69 -6.27 21.03
CA PHE A 432 7.00 -7.55 21.04
C PHE A 432 6.81 -8.10 19.62
N ALA A 433 7.45 -9.25 19.34
CA ALA A 433 7.37 -9.95 18.08
C ALA A 433 6.95 -11.43 18.29
N ILE A 434 6.22 -11.97 17.30
CA ILE A 434 5.72 -13.36 17.33
C ILE A 434 6.23 -14.21 16.15
N GLU A 435 7.00 -13.62 15.24
CA GLU A 435 7.39 -14.29 14.01
C GLU A 435 8.34 -15.47 14.28
N PRO A 436 8.11 -16.65 13.66
CA PRO A 436 9.00 -17.80 13.83
C PRO A 436 10.42 -17.51 13.38
N ALA A 437 11.42 -18.05 14.09
CA ALA A 437 12.83 -17.93 13.71
C ALA A 437 13.15 -18.52 12.32
N ALA A 438 12.35 -19.48 11.85
CA ALA A 438 12.47 -20.09 10.52
C ALA A 438 11.99 -19.18 9.38
N THR A 439 11.31 -18.07 9.69
CA THR A 439 10.87 -17.08 8.69
C THR A 439 11.99 -16.07 8.47
N VAL A 440 12.51 -16.03 7.24
CA VAL A 440 13.49 -15.04 6.82
C VAL A 440 12.78 -13.77 6.39
N ARG A 441 13.20 -12.63 6.95
CA ARG A 441 12.58 -11.32 6.74
C ARG A 441 13.60 -10.39 6.11
N CYS A 442 13.19 -9.80 5.00
CA CYS A 442 14.06 -8.99 4.16
C CYS A 442 13.42 -7.62 3.89
N VAL A 443 14.20 -6.55 4.02
CA VAL A 443 13.77 -5.18 3.73
C VAL A 443 14.66 -4.57 2.65
N PHE A 444 14.06 -4.01 1.61
CA PHE A 444 14.79 -3.42 0.48
C PHE A 444 14.38 -1.97 0.28
N TRP A 445 15.36 -1.08 0.37
CA TRP A 445 15.24 0.34 0.06
C TRP A 445 15.64 0.58 -1.39
N GLY A 446 14.68 1.03 -2.18
CA GLY A 446 14.82 1.30 -3.61
C GLY A 446 14.46 2.74 -3.97
N LEU A 447 15.00 3.25 -5.08
CA LEU A 447 14.55 4.50 -5.69
C LEU A 447 13.42 4.23 -6.68
N GLY A 448 12.38 5.07 -6.66
CA GLY A 448 11.27 5.00 -7.60
C GLY A 448 11.78 4.96 -9.04
N SER A 449 11.47 3.86 -9.75
CA SER A 449 11.91 3.53 -11.12
C SER A 449 13.33 2.93 -11.28
N ASP A 450 14.01 2.53 -10.21
CA ASP A 450 15.30 1.81 -10.29
C ASP A 450 15.16 0.30 -10.58
N GLY A 451 13.93 -0.22 -10.50
CA GLY A 451 13.59 -1.63 -10.75
C GLY A 451 13.62 -2.53 -9.52
N THR A 452 13.91 -2.01 -8.31
CA THR A 452 13.96 -2.78 -7.04
C THR A 452 12.65 -3.50 -6.75
N VAL A 453 11.52 -2.80 -6.80
CA VAL A 453 10.18 -3.40 -6.59
C VAL A 453 9.91 -4.53 -7.60
N GLY A 454 10.27 -4.33 -8.86
CA GLY A 454 10.09 -5.35 -9.91
C GLY A 454 10.94 -6.59 -9.68
N ALA A 455 12.21 -6.40 -9.29
CA ALA A 455 13.10 -7.49 -8.90
C ALA A 455 12.56 -8.25 -7.68
N ASN A 456 12.07 -7.54 -6.67
CA ASN A 456 11.49 -8.16 -5.48
C ASN A 456 10.23 -8.96 -5.79
N LYS A 457 9.30 -8.44 -6.61
CA LYS A 457 8.15 -9.23 -7.11
C LYS A 457 8.59 -10.49 -7.83
N ASN A 458 9.66 -10.42 -8.62
CA ASN A 458 10.22 -11.58 -9.30
C ASN A 458 10.85 -12.58 -8.31
N SER A 459 11.61 -12.12 -7.31
CA SER A 459 12.18 -12.97 -6.26
C SER A 459 11.11 -13.71 -5.46
N ILE A 460 9.99 -13.06 -5.13
CA ILE A 460 8.84 -13.71 -4.47
C ILE A 460 8.30 -14.83 -5.33
N LYS A 461 8.14 -14.61 -6.63
CA LYS A 461 7.68 -15.65 -7.57
C LYS A 461 8.67 -16.80 -7.67
N ILE A 462 9.97 -16.53 -7.82
CA ILE A 462 11.00 -17.58 -7.87
C ILE A 462 10.93 -18.45 -6.61
N ILE A 463 11.01 -17.83 -5.42
CA ILE A 463 11.04 -18.59 -4.17
C ILE A 463 9.69 -19.26 -3.89
N GLY A 464 8.58 -18.56 -4.13
CA GLY A 464 7.23 -19.06 -3.86
C GLY A 464 6.78 -20.17 -4.81
N GLU A 465 7.15 -20.13 -6.09
CA GLU A 465 6.67 -21.07 -7.11
C GLU A 465 7.66 -22.21 -7.38
N GLU A 466 8.97 -21.96 -7.30
CA GLU A 466 10.00 -22.97 -7.63
C GLU A 466 10.53 -23.69 -6.36
N THR A 467 10.09 -23.30 -5.16
CA THR A 467 10.47 -23.96 -3.89
C THR A 467 9.28 -24.33 -3.01
N ALA A 468 9.53 -25.14 -1.97
CA ALA A 468 8.52 -25.47 -0.96
C ALA A 468 8.12 -24.28 -0.08
N ASN A 469 8.95 -23.24 -0.01
CA ASN A 469 8.70 -22.08 0.86
C ASN A 469 7.43 -21.33 0.45
N TYR A 470 6.75 -20.79 1.45
CA TYR A 470 5.79 -19.72 1.28
C TYR A 470 6.55 -18.40 1.13
N ALA A 471 5.96 -17.49 0.36
CA ALA A 471 6.52 -16.20 0.07
C ALA A 471 5.43 -15.12 0.25
N GLN A 472 5.78 -14.04 0.92
CA GLN A 472 4.95 -12.86 1.08
C GLN A 472 5.75 -11.61 0.68
N GLY A 473 5.10 -10.66 0.02
CA GLY A 473 5.67 -9.35 -0.26
C GLY A 473 4.67 -8.21 -0.08
N TYR A 474 5.12 -7.15 0.56
CA TYR A 474 4.39 -5.90 0.69
C TYR A 474 5.29 -4.72 0.31
N PHE A 475 4.75 -3.77 -0.44
CA PHE A 475 5.52 -2.67 -1.03
C PHE A 475 4.98 -1.33 -0.58
N VAL A 476 5.81 -0.56 0.12
CA VAL A 476 5.53 0.81 0.54
C VAL A 476 6.03 1.75 -0.54
N TYR A 477 5.11 2.54 -1.08
CA TYR A 477 5.40 3.58 -2.06
C TYR A 477 5.21 4.95 -1.42
N ASP A 478 5.98 5.93 -1.90
CA ASP A 478 5.77 7.33 -1.55
C ASP A 478 4.62 7.93 -2.39
N SER A 479 3.98 8.96 -1.84
CA SER A 479 3.10 9.89 -2.56
C SER A 479 3.78 10.59 -3.75
N LYS A 480 5.11 10.75 -3.70
CA LYS A 480 5.91 11.36 -4.77
C LYS A 480 6.04 10.38 -5.95
N LYS A 481 5.54 10.79 -7.12
CA LYS A 481 5.50 9.97 -8.35
C LYS A 481 6.87 9.56 -8.92
N SER A 482 7.93 10.34 -8.69
CA SER A 482 9.25 10.09 -9.25
C SER A 482 10.37 10.43 -8.26
N GLY A 483 11.46 9.64 -8.30
CA GLY A 483 12.67 9.86 -7.48
C GLY A 483 12.39 9.82 -5.98
N SER A 484 11.48 8.93 -5.57
CA SER A 484 11.05 8.74 -4.18
C SER A 484 11.53 7.42 -3.63
N VAL A 485 11.46 7.26 -2.30
CA VAL A 485 11.86 6.01 -1.66
C VAL A 485 10.75 4.97 -1.85
N THR A 486 11.17 3.74 -2.12
CA THR A 486 10.31 2.55 -2.07
C THR A 486 10.90 1.59 -1.04
N ILE A 487 10.05 1.00 -0.20
CA ILE A 487 10.47 0.04 0.82
C ILE A 487 9.72 -1.26 0.55
N SER A 488 10.45 -2.33 0.25
CA SER A 488 9.85 -3.66 0.03
C SER A 488 10.08 -4.52 1.26
N HIS A 489 9.01 -5.07 1.82
CA HIS A 489 9.02 -6.02 2.92
C HIS A 489 8.73 -7.41 2.36
N LEU A 490 9.68 -8.33 2.52
CA LEU A 490 9.58 -9.69 2.02
C LEU A 490 9.75 -10.70 3.15
N ARG A 491 8.92 -11.74 3.14
CA ARG A 491 9.02 -12.86 4.07
C ARG A 491 9.06 -14.17 3.31
N PHE A 492 9.90 -15.08 3.77
CA PHE A 492 10.04 -16.42 3.22
C PHE A 492 10.12 -17.43 4.36
N GLY A 493 9.40 -18.54 4.26
CA GLY A 493 9.45 -19.56 5.30
C GLY A 493 8.75 -20.87 4.92
N PRO A 494 8.96 -21.94 5.70
CA PRO A 494 8.38 -23.24 5.42
C PRO A 494 6.88 -23.34 5.77
N GLN A 495 6.34 -22.35 6.50
CA GLN A 495 4.94 -22.30 6.92
C GLN A 495 4.18 -21.18 6.19
N PRO A 496 2.84 -21.30 6.04
CA PRO A 496 2.02 -20.21 5.52
C PRO A 496 2.26 -18.90 6.27
N ILE A 497 2.42 -17.80 5.52
CA ILE A 497 2.74 -16.49 6.09
C ILE A 497 1.46 -15.64 6.15
N ARG A 498 1.02 -15.32 7.36
CA ARG A 498 -0.21 -14.55 7.65
C ARG A 498 0.07 -13.20 8.32
N ALA A 499 1.34 -12.79 8.30
CA ALA A 499 1.83 -11.55 8.89
C ALA A 499 1.43 -10.31 8.06
N ALA A 500 0.19 -9.84 8.22
CA ALA A 500 -0.36 -8.67 7.54
C ALA A 500 0.11 -7.33 8.16
N TYR A 501 1.42 -7.20 8.41
CA TYR A 501 2.09 -6.02 9.00
C TYR A 501 3.50 -5.86 8.43
N MET A 502 4.10 -4.69 8.55
CA MET A 502 5.47 -4.40 8.10
C MET A 502 6.51 -5.15 8.94
N ILE A 503 7.69 -5.37 8.37
CA ILE A 503 8.84 -5.95 9.09
C ILE A 503 9.51 -4.82 9.88
N ASP A 504 9.76 -5.05 11.16
CA ASP A 504 10.54 -4.19 12.08
C ASP A 504 11.91 -4.78 12.42
N GLN A 505 12.07 -6.10 12.34
CA GLN A 505 13.32 -6.83 12.55
C GLN A 505 13.63 -7.78 11.38
N ALA A 506 14.50 -7.33 10.48
CA ALA A 506 14.91 -8.03 9.28
C ALA A 506 16.29 -8.67 9.44
N GLN A 507 16.44 -9.91 9.00
CA GLN A 507 17.73 -10.59 8.89
C GLN A 507 18.54 -10.11 7.66
N PHE A 508 17.87 -9.47 6.71
CA PHE A 508 18.50 -8.92 5.52
C PHE A 508 17.95 -7.52 5.21
N VAL A 509 18.83 -6.54 5.09
CA VAL A 509 18.50 -5.18 4.64
C VAL A 509 19.33 -4.86 3.40
N ALA A 510 18.69 -4.36 2.34
CA ALA A 510 19.39 -3.86 1.16
C ALA A 510 19.07 -2.39 0.89
N CYS A 511 20.06 -1.64 0.43
CA CYS A 511 19.94 -0.26 0.01
C CYS A 511 20.52 -0.08 -1.39
N SER A 512 19.68 0.28 -2.36
CA SER A 512 20.08 0.43 -3.77
C SER A 512 20.74 1.78 -4.07
N GLN A 513 20.73 2.73 -3.13
CA GLN A 513 21.26 4.09 -3.30
C GLN A 513 22.02 4.54 -2.04
N PHE A 514 23.30 4.85 -2.18
CA PHE A 514 24.13 5.37 -1.09
C PHE A 514 23.53 6.62 -0.43
N SER A 515 22.96 7.53 -1.24
CA SER A 515 22.39 8.81 -0.77
C SER A 515 21.21 8.66 0.20
N PHE A 516 20.58 7.49 0.30
CA PHE A 516 19.56 7.24 1.32
C PHE A 516 20.15 7.21 2.73
N LEU A 517 21.39 6.77 2.89
CA LEU A 517 22.07 6.72 4.20
C LEU A 517 22.29 8.12 4.79
N GLU A 518 22.42 9.13 3.93
CA GLU A 518 22.54 10.53 4.35
C GLU A 518 21.22 11.14 4.84
N ARG A 519 20.07 10.49 4.57
CA ARG A 519 18.74 11.09 4.75
C ARG A 519 17.79 10.27 5.61
N PHE A 520 17.92 8.95 5.60
CA PHE A 520 16.97 8.03 6.21
C PHE A 520 17.66 7.08 7.16
N ASP A 521 16.91 6.64 8.17
CA ASP A 521 17.29 5.50 8.98
C ASP A 521 17.00 4.19 8.25
N VAL A 522 17.89 3.80 7.35
CA VAL A 522 17.78 2.54 6.59
C VAL A 522 17.91 1.33 7.52
N LEU A 523 18.80 1.41 8.52
CA LEU A 523 19.16 0.30 9.41
C LEU A 523 18.24 0.15 10.63
N LYS A 524 17.23 1.01 10.80
CA LYS A 524 16.20 0.83 11.84
C LYS A 524 15.54 -0.55 11.78
N TYR A 525 15.38 -1.09 10.57
CA TYR A 525 14.77 -2.40 10.34
C TYR A 525 15.73 -3.59 10.54
N ALA A 526 17.04 -3.36 10.68
CA ALA A 526 18.00 -4.45 10.82
C ALA A 526 17.90 -5.09 12.21
N ALA A 527 17.78 -6.42 12.25
CA ALA A 527 17.97 -7.21 13.46
C ALA A 527 19.46 -7.32 13.82
N PRO A 528 19.82 -7.66 15.07
CA PRO A 528 21.20 -8.01 15.42
C PRO A 528 21.72 -9.17 14.56
N GLY A 529 22.97 -9.08 14.08
CA GLY A 529 23.61 -10.04 13.20
C GLY A 529 23.08 -10.03 11.76
N ALA A 530 22.26 -9.05 11.36
CA ALA A 530 21.68 -9.01 10.02
C ALA A 530 22.72 -8.69 8.93
N VAL A 531 22.42 -9.13 7.72
CA VAL A 531 23.17 -8.78 6.52
C VAL A 531 22.71 -7.43 6.00
N PHE A 532 23.63 -6.51 5.75
CA PHE A 532 23.37 -5.23 5.11
C PHE A 532 24.05 -5.15 3.73
N LEU A 533 23.26 -5.15 2.65
CA LEU A 533 23.74 -5.00 1.27
C LEU A 533 23.60 -3.55 0.80
N LEU A 534 24.71 -2.94 0.36
CA LEU A 534 24.75 -1.57 -0.10
C LEU A 534 25.27 -1.47 -1.54
N ASN A 535 24.50 -0.83 -2.42
CA ASN A 535 24.99 -0.39 -3.73
C ASN A 535 25.76 0.92 -3.59
N THR A 536 27.04 0.94 -4.00
CA THR A 536 27.92 2.09 -3.86
C THR A 536 29.06 2.05 -4.88
N THR A 537 29.54 3.22 -5.29
CA THR A 537 30.74 3.37 -6.14
C THR A 537 32.05 3.35 -5.35
N PHE A 538 31.98 3.45 -4.01
CA PHE A 538 33.16 3.37 -3.16
C PHE A 538 33.69 1.94 -3.08
N SER A 539 35.01 1.79 -3.10
CA SER A 539 35.62 0.46 -2.96
C SER A 539 35.40 -0.12 -1.56
N PRO A 540 35.52 -1.45 -1.38
CA PRO A 540 35.37 -2.10 -0.07
C PRO A 540 36.32 -1.57 1.01
N ASP A 541 37.47 -1.02 0.60
CA ASP A 541 38.47 -0.45 1.52
C ASP A 541 38.17 1.02 1.88
N GLU A 542 37.45 1.74 1.04
CA GLU A 542 37.13 3.17 1.23
C GLU A 542 35.76 3.40 1.88
N VAL A 543 34.79 2.54 1.56
CA VAL A 543 33.36 2.75 1.87
C VAL A 543 33.12 3.02 3.36
N TRP A 544 33.86 2.38 4.26
CA TRP A 544 33.71 2.60 5.70
C TRP A 544 33.87 4.09 6.06
N GLY A 545 34.88 4.77 5.52
CA GLY A 545 35.16 6.18 5.80
C GLY A 545 34.08 7.14 5.31
N GLU A 546 33.30 6.73 4.32
CA GLU A 546 32.25 7.54 3.68
C GLU A 546 30.87 7.36 4.35
N LEU A 547 30.68 6.29 5.14
CA LEU A 547 29.42 6.05 5.84
C LEU A 547 29.14 7.13 6.90
N PRO A 548 27.91 7.63 7.01
CA PRO A 548 27.52 8.51 8.11
C PRO A 548 27.72 7.86 9.48
N TYR A 549 27.99 8.67 10.50
CA TYR A 549 28.20 8.24 11.88
C TYR A 549 27.12 7.27 12.37
N GLU A 550 25.85 7.63 12.17
CA GLU A 550 24.70 6.84 12.65
C GLU A 550 24.62 5.46 11.97
N VAL A 551 25.16 5.33 10.75
CA VAL A 551 25.20 4.06 10.02
C VAL A 551 26.33 3.18 10.53
N GLN A 552 27.52 3.76 10.75
CA GLN A 552 28.63 3.01 11.36
C GLN A 552 28.24 2.53 12.76
N GLU A 553 27.65 3.39 13.58
CA GLU A 553 27.16 3.07 14.93
C GLU A 553 26.18 1.90 14.88
N ALA A 554 25.15 1.95 14.02
CA ALA A 554 24.19 0.87 13.87
C ALA A 554 24.82 -0.45 13.39
N ILE A 555 25.83 -0.40 12.51
CA ILE A 555 26.56 -1.60 12.06
C ILE A 555 27.31 -2.24 13.23
N LEU A 556 27.95 -1.43 14.08
CA LEU A 556 28.71 -1.93 15.23
C LEU A 556 27.79 -2.45 16.35
N GLU A 557 26.79 -1.66 16.75
CA GLU A 557 25.88 -2.00 17.85
C GLU A 557 25.07 -3.27 17.57
N LYS A 558 24.67 -3.46 16.32
CA LYS A 558 23.89 -4.62 15.88
C LYS A 558 24.76 -5.73 15.29
N GLU A 559 26.07 -5.59 15.28
CA GLU A 559 27.01 -6.57 14.71
C GLU A 559 26.63 -6.99 13.27
N LEU A 560 26.36 -6.00 12.40
CA LEU A 560 25.87 -6.26 11.04
C LEU A 560 27.00 -6.72 10.10
N HIS A 561 26.64 -7.61 9.17
CA HIS A 561 27.50 -8.01 8.07
C HIS A 561 27.31 -7.08 6.87
N LEU A 562 28.22 -6.13 6.67
CA LEU A 562 28.17 -5.18 5.56
C LEU A 562 28.74 -5.80 4.28
N TYR A 563 27.91 -5.87 3.24
CA TYR A 563 28.28 -6.22 1.88
C TYR A 563 28.10 -5.03 0.95
N VAL A 564 29.05 -4.82 0.05
CA VAL A 564 29.03 -3.73 -0.94
C VAL A 564 29.21 -4.25 -2.36
N ILE A 565 28.61 -3.52 -3.31
CA ILE A 565 28.76 -3.75 -4.74
C ILE A 565 28.58 -2.43 -5.50
N ASP A 566 29.41 -2.21 -6.53
CA ASP A 566 29.16 -1.17 -7.54
C ASP A 566 28.30 -1.75 -8.67
N ALA A 567 26.98 -1.81 -8.42
CA ALA A 567 26.06 -2.42 -9.36
C ALA A 567 25.98 -1.64 -10.68
N ASP A 568 26.28 -0.34 -10.68
CA ASP A 568 26.30 0.50 -11.87
C ASP A 568 27.48 0.17 -12.80
N SER A 569 28.66 -0.05 -12.23
CA SER A 569 29.82 -0.50 -13.01
C SER A 569 29.63 -1.91 -13.55
N VAL A 570 29.08 -2.83 -12.74
CA VAL A 570 28.74 -4.18 -13.20
C VAL A 570 27.70 -4.14 -14.32
N ALA A 571 26.66 -3.29 -14.20
CA ALA A 571 25.64 -3.13 -15.23
C ALA A 571 26.22 -2.59 -16.56
N ARG A 572 27.14 -1.63 -16.50
CA ARG A 572 27.84 -1.11 -17.69
C ARG A 572 28.72 -2.18 -18.33
N ALA A 573 29.53 -2.89 -17.53
CA ALA A 573 30.46 -3.91 -18.02
C ALA A 573 29.74 -5.12 -18.66
N THR A 574 28.53 -5.43 -18.19
CA THR A 574 27.70 -6.53 -18.68
C THR A 574 26.72 -6.10 -19.79
N GLY A 575 26.71 -4.83 -20.18
CA GLY A 575 25.83 -4.28 -21.21
C GLY A 575 24.36 -4.11 -20.80
N MET A 576 24.06 -4.11 -19.50
CA MET A 576 22.72 -3.86 -18.93
C MET A 576 22.35 -2.37 -18.84
N GLY A 577 23.28 -1.47 -19.16
CA GLY A 577 23.06 -0.02 -19.14
C GLY A 577 22.97 0.50 -17.71
N ARG A 578 21.90 1.23 -17.37
CA ARG A 578 21.63 1.77 -16.02
C ARG A 578 20.76 0.87 -15.13
N ARG A 579 20.58 -0.41 -15.51
CA ARG A 579 19.66 -1.33 -14.81
C ARG A 579 20.43 -2.17 -13.80
N VAL A 580 20.36 -1.77 -12.53
CA VAL A 580 21.02 -2.46 -11.41
C VAL A 580 20.17 -3.58 -10.79
N ASN A 581 18.88 -3.67 -11.15
CA ASN A 581 17.91 -4.56 -10.51
C ASN A 581 18.31 -6.05 -10.53
N THR A 582 18.84 -6.56 -11.65
CA THR A 582 19.23 -7.97 -11.79
C THR A 582 20.49 -8.29 -10.95
N ILE A 583 21.39 -7.31 -10.85
CA ILE A 583 22.62 -7.40 -10.07
C ILE A 583 22.28 -7.41 -8.57
N MET A 584 21.48 -6.44 -8.11
CA MET A 584 21.03 -6.39 -6.71
C MET A 584 20.21 -7.64 -6.32
N GLN A 585 19.37 -8.14 -7.23
CA GLN A 585 18.63 -9.38 -7.04
C GLN A 585 19.57 -10.59 -6.89
N THR A 586 20.59 -10.68 -7.74
CA THR A 586 21.59 -11.76 -7.67
C THR A 586 22.37 -11.71 -6.36
N ALA A 587 22.79 -10.52 -5.94
CA ALA A 587 23.45 -10.32 -4.65
C ALA A 587 22.53 -10.80 -3.51
N PHE A 588 21.26 -10.40 -3.48
CA PHE A 588 20.29 -10.89 -2.49
C PHE A 588 20.25 -12.42 -2.42
N PHE A 589 20.10 -13.12 -3.54
CA PHE A 589 20.07 -14.59 -3.55
C PHE A 589 21.39 -15.21 -3.09
N ALA A 590 22.53 -14.58 -3.37
CA ALA A 590 23.84 -15.11 -3.01
C ALA A 590 24.15 -15.04 -1.50
N ILE A 591 23.63 -14.03 -0.80
CA ILE A 591 24.02 -13.72 0.60
C ILE A 591 22.85 -13.61 1.60
N SER A 592 21.59 -13.74 1.19
CA SER A 592 20.44 -13.62 2.11
C SER A 592 20.21 -14.83 3.03
N GLY A 593 20.73 -16.00 2.67
CA GLY A 593 20.50 -17.25 3.41
C GLY A 593 19.09 -17.84 3.26
N VAL A 594 18.23 -17.27 2.39
CA VAL A 594 16.88 -17.82 2.12
C VAL A 594 16.96 -19.19 1.43
N LEU A 595 17.94 -19.36 0.54
CA LEU A 595 18.26 -20.62 -0.12
C LEU A 595 19.76 -20.89 0.00
N PRO A 596 20.20 -22.16 -0.03
CA PRO A 596 21.61 -22.49 -0.24
C PRO A 596 22.14 -21.79 -1.50
N ARG A 597 23.34 -21.20 -1.41
CA ARG A 597 23.91 -20.35 -2.46
C ARG A 597 23.92 -21.01 -3.85
N GLU A 598 24.28 -22.28 -3.94
CA GLU A 598 24.33 -23.03 -5.20
C GLU A 598 22.93 -23.18 -5.81
N GLN A 599 21.94 -23.57 -5.00
CA GLN A 599 20.54 -23.66 -5.41
C GLN A 599 20.00 -22.28 -5.84
N ALA A 600 20.33 -21.22 -5.10
CA ALA A 600 19.89 -19.86 -5.41
C ALA A 600 20.37 -19.40 -6.80
N ILE A 601 21.64 -19.68 -7.15
CA ILE A 601 22.21 -19.36 -8.46
C ILE A 601 21.53 -20.18 -9.57
N GLU A 602 21.27 -21.46 -9.33
CA GLU A 602 20.57 -22.34 -10.27
C GLU A 602 19.16 -21.83 -10.58
N GLU A 603 18.38 -21.50 -9.55
CA GLU A 603 17.01 -20.99 -9.70
C GLU A 603 16.95 -19.63 -10.41
N ILE A 604 17.91 -18.74 -10.14
CA ILE A 604 18.03 -17.47 -10.88
C ILE A 604 18.27 -17.75 -12.37
N LYS A 605 19.25 -18.61 -12.70
CA LYS A 605 19.58 -18.93 -14.09
C LYS A 605 18.42 -19.65 -14.79
N HIS A 606 17.67 -20.48 -14.08
CA HIS A 606 16.44 -21.11 -14.56
C HIS A 606 15.35 -20.07 -14.87
N SER A 607 15.06 -19.16 -13.94
CA SER A 607 14.08 -18.08 -14.10
C SER A 607 14.44 -17.12 -15.25
N ILE A 608 15.72 -16.76 -15.40
CA ILE A 608 16.22 -15.94 -16.52
C ILE A 608 15.92 -16.64 -17.85
N LYS A 609 16.16 -17.96 -17.96
CA LYS A 609 15.88 -18.72 -19.18
C LYS A 609 14.38 -18.79 -19.48
N LYS A 610 13.55 -19.02 -18.46
CA LYS A 610 12.08 -19.03 -18.56
C LYS A 610 11.54 -17.68 -19.04
N THR A 611 12.08 -16.59 -18.49
CA THR A 611 11.62 -15.21 -18.76
C THR A 611 12.13 -14.67 -20.11
N TYR A 612 13.42 -14.84 -20.39
CA TYR A 612 14.10 -14.21 -21.51
C TYR A 612 14.42 -15.15 -22.67
N GLY A 613 14.16 -16.46 -22.56
CA GLY A 613 14.40 -17.42 -23.65
C GLY A 613 13.66 -17.05 -24.94
N LYS A 614 12.47 -16.45 -24.84
CA LYS A 614 11.71 -15.94 -25.99
C LYS A 614 12.35 -14.73 -26.68
N ARG A 615 13.31 -14.06 -26.04
CA ARG A 615 14.05 -12.91 -26.58
C ARG A 615 15.40 -13.30 -27.23
N GLY A 616 15.74 -14.59 -27.23
CA GLY A 616 16.93 -15.14 -27.88
C GLY A 616 18.09 -15.45 -26.92
N GLU A 617 18.94 -16.41 -27.33
CA GLU A 617 20.04 -16.95 -26.50
C GLU A 617 21.06 -15.88 -26.08
N ALA A 618 21.33 -14.89 -26.94
CA ALA A 618 22.27 -13.81 -26.63
C ALA A 618 21.83 -13.00 -25.39
N VAL A 619 20.52 -12.75 -25.23
CA VAL A 619 19.97 -12.05 -24.06
C VAL A 619 20.10 -12.92 -22.81
N VAL A 620 19.88 -14.24 -22.92
CA VAL A 620 20.03 -15.17 -21.80
C VAL A 620 21.48 -15.21 -21.33
N GLN A 621 22.44 -15.39 -22.25
CA GLN A 621 23.87 -15.42 -21.92
C GLN A 621 24.37 -14.10 -21.32
N GLN A 622 23.84 -12.97 -21.79
CA GLN A 622 24.14 -11.66 -21.20
C GLN A 622 23.67 -11.57 -19.74
N ASN A 623 22.48 -12.08 -19.43
CA ASN A 623 21.98 -12.14 -18.05
C ASN A 623 22.77 -13.13 -17.19
N TYR A 624 23.21 -14.27 -17.75
CA TYR A 624 24.08 -15.22 -17.03
C TYR A 624 25.43 -14.59 -16.69
N ARG A 625 26.04 -13.87 -17.63
CA ARG A 625 27.26 -13.12 -17.36
C ARG A 625 27.04 -12.09 -16.25
N ALA A 626 25.91 -11.39 -16.25
CA ALA A 626 25.62 -10.45 -15.17
C ALA A 626 25.50 -11.13 -13.80
N VAL A 627 24.95 -12.34 -13.74
CA VAL A 627 24.91 -13.14 -12.49
C VAL A 627 26.33 -13.46 -12.02
N ASP A 628 27.18 -13.96 -12.91
CA ASP A 628 28.54 -14.39 -12.56
C ASP A 628 29.42 -13.19 -12.16
N GLU A 629 29.37 -12.09 -12.91
CA GLU A 629 30.07 -10.84 -12.62
C GLU A 629 29.57 -10.18 -11.33
N THR A 630 28.28 -10.29 -11.00
CA THR A 630 27.76 -9.82 -9.71
C THR A 630 28.47 -10.51 -8.56
N ILE A 631 28.60 -11.84 -8.64
CA ILE A 631 29.18 -12.64 -7.57
C ILE A 631 30.67 -12.32 -7.39
N SER A 632 31.41 -12.05 -8.47
CA SER A 632 32.82 -11.69 -8.37
C SER A 632 33.08 -10.26 -7.88
N HIS A 633 32.07 -9.39 -7.92
CA HIS A 633 32.16 -7.98 -7.49
C HIS A 633 31.37 -7.69 -6.20
N LEU A 634 30.90 -8.72 -5.50
CA LEU A 634 30.23 -8.62 -4.21
C LEU A 634 31.24 -8.85 -3.10
N TYR A 635 31.47 -7.85 -2.25
CA TYR A 635 32.51 -7.89 -1.23
C TYR A 635 31.91 -7.69 0.16
N GLU A 636 32.34 -8.50 1.12
CA GLU A 636 32.11 -8.23 2.55
C GLU A 636 33.15 -7.23 3.05
N VAL A 637 32.69 -6.15 3.68
CA VAL A 637 33.54 -5.08 4.19
C VAL A 637 34.07 -5.46 5.57
N ARG A 638 35.40 -5.42 5.73
CA ARG A 638 36.02 -5.63 7.05
C ARG A 638 35.99 -4.33 7.83
N VAL A 639 35.26 -4.34 8.95
CA VAL A 639 35.21 -3.22 9.88
C VAL A 639 36.62 -2.91 10.43
N PRO A 640 37.12 -1.67 10.31
CA PRO A 640 38.43 -1.29 10.84
C PRO A 640 38.50 -1.41 12.37
N LEU A 641 39.60 -1.99 12.87
CA LEU A 641 39.88 -2.13 14.31
C LEU A 641 41.05 -1.21 14.73
N ALA A 642 40.88 -0.44 15.81
CA ALA A 642 41.99 0.25 16.48
C ALA A 642 42.70 -0.72 17.42
N VAL A 643 44.03 -0.69 17.39
CA VAL A 643 44.86 -1.49 18.30
C VAL A 643 44.83 -0.85 19.69
N GLY A 644 44.20 -1.52 20.66
CA GLY A 644 44.25 -1.12 22.06
C GLY A 644 45.63 -1.33 22.67
N ALA A 645 45.93 -0.63 23.77
CA ALA A 645 47.21 -0.71 24.49
C ALA A 645 47.60 -2.14 24.95
N ASN A 646 46.65 -3.08 24.95
CA ASN A 646 46.84 -4.49 25.32
C ASN A 646 46.84 -5.46 24.13
N GLY A 647 46.90 -4.96 22.88
CA GLY A 647 46.91 -5.79 21.67
C GLY A 647 45.54 -6.33 21.20
N GLY A 648 44.45 -6.01 21.90
CA GLY A 648 43.08 -6.27 21.45
C GLY A 648 42.58 -5.18 20.51
N GLY A 649 42.04 -5.55 19.35
CA GLY A 649 41.44 -4.61 18.39
C GLY A 649 40.00 -4.26 18.75
N HIS A 650 39.63 -2.98 18.78
CA HIS A 650 38.24 -2.53 18.95
C HIS A 650 37.75 -1.80 17.69
N PRO A 651 36.49 -2.00 17.24
CA PRO A 651 35.95 -1.29 16.08
C PRO A 651 36.01 0.22 16.23
N VAL A 652 36.33 0.93 15.13
CA VAL A 652 36.52 2.39 15.15
C VAL A 652 35.45 3.08 14.34
N LEU A 653 34.79 4.05 14.97
CA LEU A 653 33.99 5.06 14.29
C LEU A 653 34.94 6.07 13.63
N THR A 654 34.94 6.12 12.30
CA THR A 654 35.80 7.02 11.51
C THR A 654 35.02 8.13 10.83
N ALA A 655 33.68 8.12 10.96
CA ALA A 655 32.80 9.03 10.23
C ALA A 655 33.05 10.50 10.58
N THR A 656 33.18 11.31 9.53
CA THR A 656 33.14 12.79 9.60
C THR A 656 31.76 13.34 9.22
N LEU A 657 30.95 12.52 8.54
CA LEU A 657 29.62 12.85 8.06
C LEU A 657 28.55 12.38 9.07
N ARG A 658 27.46 13.16 9.18
CA ARG A 658 26.25 12.77 9.90
C ARG A 658 25.05 12.79 8.97
N ARG A 659 24.02 12.03 9.31
CA ARG A 659 22.72 12.09 8.64
C ARG A 659 22.20 13.53 8.64
N ARG A 660 21.78 14.01 7.48
CA ARG A 660 21.28 15.38 7.31
C ARG A 660 19.90 15.52 7.95
N PRO A 661 19.56 16.69 8.50
CA PRO A 661 18.20 16.96 8.92
C PRO A 661 17.26 16.90 7.69
N PRO A 662 16.00 16.46 7.87
CA PRO A 662 15.06 16.28 6.77
C PRO A 662 14.69 17.59 6.07
N VAL A 663 14.85 18.73 6.76
CA VAL A 663 14.71 20.09 6.24
C VAL A 663 15.77 20.99 6.92
N PRO A 664 16.15 22.13 6.32
CA PRO A 664 17.08 23.08 6.94
C PRO A 664 16.60 23.61 8.29
N GLU A 665 17.52 23.96 9.20
CA GLU A 665 17.21 24.48 10.54
C GLU A 665 16.43 25.81 10.48
N ALA A 666 16.67 26.61 9.45
CA ALA A 666 15.97 27.87 9.18
C ALA A 666 14.49 27.68 8.76
N ALA A 667 14.04 26.45 8.51
CA ALA A 667 12.65 26.18 8.16
C ALA A 667 11.70 26.56 9.32
N PRO A 668 10.46 27.02 9.02
CA PRO A 668 9.47 27.32 10.04
C PRO A 668 9.21 26.13 10.97
N ALA A 669 8.84 26.39 12.23
CA ALA A 669 8.67 25.34 13.24
C ALA A 669 7.76 24.19 12.78
N PHE A 670 6.60 24.50 12.18
CA PHE A 670 5.72 23.46 11.63
C PHE A 670 6.39 22.62 10.53
N VAL A 671 7.19 23.25 9.65
CA VAL A 671 7.92 22.53 8.60
C VAL A 671 8.99 21.64 9.20
N ARG A 672 9.72 22.10 10.22
CA ARG A 672 10.79 21.34 10.85
C ARG A 672 10.27 20.20 11.73
N ASP A 673 9.34 20.52 12.62
CA ASP A 673 8.95 19.65 13.73
C ASP A 673 7.80 18.69 13.34
N VAL A 674 7.01 19.04 12.32
CA VAL A 674 5.90 18.20 11.80
C VAL A 674 6.26 17.63 10.43
N LEU A 675 6.41 18.47 9.41
CA LEU A 675 6.67 18.00 8.05
C LEU A 675 8.04 17.31 7.92
N GLY A 676 9.05 17.79 8.65
CA GLY A 676 10.38 17.19 8.67
C GLY A 676 10.34 15.75 9.19
N ARG A 677 9.56 15.47 10.24
CA ARG A 677 9.34 14.11 10.76
C ARG A 677 8.64 13.24 9.72
N MET A 678 7.64 13.77 9.02
CA MET A 678 6.97 13.05 7.93
C MET A 678 7.93 12.73 6.77
N ILE A 679 8.76 13.71 6.36
CA ILE A 679 9.77 13.56 5.31
C ILE A 679 10.82 12.51 5.69
N ALA A 680 11.20 12.43 6.96
CA ALA A 680 12.13 11.43 7.48
C ALA A 680 11.53 10.00 7.58
N GLY A 681 10.24 9.83 7.29
CA GLY A 681 9.55 8.54 7.46
C GLY A 681 9.21 8.23 8.92
N GLU A 682 9.04 9.26 9.75
CA GLU A 682 8.73 9.19 11.19
C GLU A 682 7.35 9.82 11.49
N GLY A 683 6.49 9.96 10.48
CA GLY A 683 5.16 10.55 10.64
C GLY A 683 4.26 9.78 11.63
N ASP A 684 4.48 8.47 11.81
CA ASP A 684 3.78 7.65 12.79
C ASP A 684 4.05 8.05 14.25
N MET A 685 5.17 8.75 14.51
CA MET A 685 5.54 9.22 15.85
C MET A 685 4.90 10.56 16.23
N LEU A 686 4.28 11.26 15.27
CA LEU A 686 3.62 12.52 15.54
C LEU A 686 2.35 12.28 16.38
N PRO A 687 2.18 12.99 17.51
CA PRO A 687 0.97 12.91 18.29
C PRO A 687 -0.20 13.62 17.59
N VAL A 688 -1.42 13.34 18.04
CA VAL A 688 -2.64 13.99 17.51
C VAL A 688 -2.56 15.51 17.61
N SER A 689 -2.00 16.06 18.70
CA SER A 689 -1.85 17.51 18.91
C SER A 689 -0.94 18.22 17.90
N ALA A 690 -0.06 17.48 17.21
CA ALA A 690 0.86 18.05 16.22
C ALA A 690 0.18 18.33 14.87
N LEU A 691 -0.98 17.74 14.61
CA LEU A 691 -1.67 17.84 13.32
C LEU A 691 -2.85 18.84 13.38
N PRO A 692 -3.11 19.59 12.30
CA PRO A 692 -4.26 20.50 12.23
C PRO A 692 -5.57 19.72 12.29
N CYS A 693 -6.52 20.18 13.12
CA CYS A 693 -7.79 19.49 13.35
C CYS A 693 -8.75 19.51 12.14
N ASP A 694 -8.51 20.39 11.17
CA ASP A 694 -9.26 20.56 9.93
C ASP A 694 -8.48 20.16 8.67
N GLY A 695 -7.22 19.72 8.83
CA GLY A 695 -6.35 19.40 7.70
C GLY A 695 -5.72 20.63 7.00
N THR A 696 -5.75 21.82 7.59
CA THR A 696 -5.13 23.02 6.99
C THR A 696 -3.61 23.06 7.21
N TYR A 697 -2.83 23.00 6.14
CA TYR A 697 -1.36 23.08 6.16
C TYR A 697 -0.85 24.44 5.63
N PRO A 698 0.32 24.94 6.08
CA PRO A 698 0.92 26.15 5.52
C PRO A 698 1.36 25.94 4.06
N SER A 699 1.33 27.02 3.27
CA SER A 699 1.82 27.03 1.88
C SER A 699 3.34 27.22 1.80
N GLY A 700 3.91 27.02 0.61
CA GLY A 700 5.33 27.26 0.36
C GLY A 700 6.29 26.34 1.13
N THR A 701 5.84 25.17 1.57
CA THR A 701 6.63 24.23 2.38
C THR A 701 7.64 23.44 1.56
N ALA A 702 7.35 23.20 0.27
CA ALA A 702 8.22 22.45 -0.65
C ALA A 702 9.61 23.10 -0.82
N GLN A 703 9.73 24.42 -0.65
CA GLN A 703 11.01 25.13 -0.77
C GLN A 703 12.07 24.68 0.27
N TRP A 704 11.64 23.99 1.33
CA TRP A 704 12.48 23.51 2.42
C TRP A 704 12.89 22.04 2.27
N GLU A 705 12.34 21.29 1.31
CA GLU A 705 12.60 19.84 1.21
C GLU A 705 14.02 19.51 0.74
N LYS A 706 14.56 20.26 -0.22
CA LYS A 706 15.92 20.09 -0.78
C LYS A 706 16.27 18.62 -1.06
N ARG A 707 15.41 17.95 -1.82
CA ARG A 707 15.39 16.48 -1.98
C ARG A 707 16.68 15.89 -2.52
N ASN A 708 17.42 16.66 -3.32
CA ASN A 708 18.69 16.32 -3.96
C ASN A 708 18.70 14.96 -4.67
N ILE A 709 17.84 14.80 -5.68
CA ILE A 709 17.63 13.51 -6.37
C ILE A 709 18.26 13.42 -7.77
N ALA A 710 18.73 14.53 -8.32
CA ALA A 710 19.30 14.55 -9.67
C ALA A 710 20.77 14.09 -9.67
N LEU A 711 21.12 13.22 -10.62
CA LEU A 711 22.53 12.84 -10.87
C LEU A 711 23.26 13.90 -11.70
N GLU A 712 22.54 14.62 -12.55
CA GLU A 712 23.04 15.71 -13.38
C GLU A 712 22.13 16.94 -13.22
N ILE A 713 22.73 18.12 -13.21
CA ILE A 713 22.00 19.40 -13.13
C ILE A 713 22.40 20.32 -14.29
N PRO A 714 21.52 21.24 -14.71
CA PRO A 714 21.85 22.19 -15.76
C PRO A 714 22.84 23.25 -15.26
N VAL A 715 23.86 23.54 -16.05
CA VAL A 715 24.88 24.58 -15.83
C VAL A 715 24.71 25.67 -16.87
N TRP A 716 24.61 26.92 -16.41
CA TRP A 716 24.42 28.09 -17.26
C TRP A 716 25.75 28.58 -17.86
N ASP A 717 25.71 28.93 -19.15
CA ASP A 717 26.80 29.59 -19.87
C ASP A 717 26.35 31.01 -20.23
N ALA A 718 26.89 32.00 -19.49
CA ALA A 718 26.49 33.39 -19.57
C ALA A 718 26.82 34.03 -20.93
N ASP A 719 27.96 33.66 -21.53
CA ASP A 719 28.46 34.22 -22.79
C ASP A 719 27.56 33.86 -23.98
N LEU A 720 27.07 32.62 -23.98
CA LEU A 720 26.18 32.10 -25.03
C LEU A 720 24.72 32.53 -24.85
N CYS A 721 24.34 32.93 -23.63
CA CYS A 721 22.93 33.15 -23.29
C CYS A 721 22.33 34.38 -23.98
N ILE A 722 21.15 34.19 -24.57
CA ILE A 722 20.34 35.28 -25.17
C ILE A 722 19.26 35.81 -24.23
N GLN A 723 19.21 35.33 -22.98
CA GLN A 723 18.30 35.78 -21.91
C GLN A 723 16.82 35.74 -22.33
N CYS A 724 16.39 34.62 -22.92
CA CYS A 724 15.03 34.48 -23.46
C CYS A 724 14.00 33.92 -22.47
N GLY A 725 14.42 33.42 -21.30
CA GLY A 725 13.55 32.84 -20.27
C GLY A 725 12.95 31.47 -20.60
N LYS A 726 13.15 30.91 -21.80
CA LYS A 726 12.54 29.63 -22.20
C LYS A 726 12.89 28.46 -21.27
N CYS A 727 14.14 28.39 -20.82
CA CYS A 727 14.59 27.36 -19.87
C CYS A 727 13.87 27.42 -18.52
N ALA A 728 13.58 28.63 -18.01
CA ALA A 728 12.80 28.83 -16.79
C ALA A 728 11.32 28.47 -17.01
N LEU A 729 10.74 28.90 -18.15
CA LEU A 729 9.34 28.61 -18.49
C LEU A 729 9.04 27.11 -18.57
N VAL A 730 9.91 26.33 -19.22
CA VAL A 730 9.68 24.89 -19.41
C VAL A 730 10.04 24.06 -18.19
N CYS A 731 10.63 24.66 -17.15
CA CYS A 731 11.04 23.93 -15.97
C CYS A 731 9.81 23.48 -15.17
N PRO A 732 9.53 22.17 -15.06
CA PRO A 732 8.32 21.70 -14.40
C PRO A 732 8.37 21.80 -12.86
N HIS A 733 9.51 22.24 -12.31
CA HIS A 733 9.76 22.30 -10.86
C HIS A 733 10.21 23.69 -10.40
N ALA A 734 10.20 24.71 -11.27
CA ALA A 734 10.67 26.07 -10.98
C ALA A 734 12.11 26.17 -10.40
N VAL A 735 12.96 25.18 -10.70
CA VAL A 735 14.35 25.10 -10.19
C VAL A 735 15.33 25.93 -11.02
N ILE A 736 14.88 26.52 -12.12
CA ILE A 736 15.67 27.46 -12.92
C ILE A 736 14.93 28.77 -12.90
N ARG A 737 15.56 29.80 -12.33
CA ARG A 737 14.99 31.13 -12.21
C ARG A 737 15.94 32.17 -12.79
N MET A 738 15.37 33.29 -13.21
CA MET A 738 16.15 34.42 -13.64
C MET A 738 15.73 35.70 -12.93
N LYS A 739 16.69 36.57 -12.66
CA LYS A 739 16.48 37.89 -12.06
C LYS A 739 17.23 38.96 -12.85
N VAL A 740 16.70 40.17 -12.78
CA VAL A 740 17.34 41.40 -13.25
C VAL A 740 17.42 42.35 -12.07
N TYR A 741 18.59 42.91 -11.79
CA TYR A 741 18.88 43.65 -10.55
C TYR A 741 20.03 44.65 -10.76
N ASP A 742 20.32 45.49 -9.76
CA ASP A 742 21.38 46.51 -9.85
C ASP A 742 22.77 45.89 -9.68
N GLU A 743 23.78 46.44 -10.35
CA GLU A 743 25.17 45.97 -10.19
C GLU A 743 25.66 46.08 -8.73
N SER A 744 25.15 47.07 -7.97
CA SER A 744 25.44 47.20 -6.54
C SER A 744 24.99 46.01 -5.69
N ASP A 745 23.98 45.26 -6.14
CA ASP A 745 23.48 44.08 -5.43
C ASP A 745 24.49 42.91 -5.48
N LEU A 746 25.50 42.97 -6.36
CA LEU A 746 26.57 41.97 -6.47
C LEU A 746 27.69 42.13 -5.44
N ALA A 747 27.64 43.16 -4.57
CA ALA A 747 28.72 43.43 -3.62
C ALA A 747 29.05 42.26 -2.68
N ALA A 748 28.06 41.42 -2.37
CA ALA A 748 28.19 40.24 -1.53
C ALA A 748 28.11 38.91 -2.32
N ALA A 749 28.24 38.95 -3.64
CA ALA A 749 28.13 37.76 -4.49
C ALA A 749 29.28 36.78 -4.21
N PRO A 750 29.02 35.46 -4.15
CA PRO A 750 30.06 34.45 -4.14
C PRO A 750 31.00 34.59 -5.34
N ALA A 751 32.27 34.17 -5.18
CA ALA A 751 33.29 34.33 -6.23
C ALA A 751 32.90 33.66 -7.57
N ASP A 752 32.17 32.55 -7.50
CA ASP A 752 31.71 31.79 -8.67
C ASP A 752 30.29 32.16 -9.12
N PHE A 753 29.72 33.27 -8.62
CA PHE A 753 28.36 33.69 -8.98
C PHE A 753 28.34 34.32 -10.38
N LEU A 754 27.82 33.56 -11.34
CA LEU A 754 27.73 34.01 -12.74
C LEU A 754 26.67 35.10 -12.89
N HIS A 755 27.00 36.13 -13.65
CA HIS A 755 26.09 37.21 -14.06
C HIS A 755 26.50 37.75 -15.44
N ALA A 756 25.61 38.49 -16.10
CA ALA A 756 25.88 39.17 -17.37
C ALA A 756 24.99 40.41 -17.52
N ASP A 757 25.38 41.36 -18.37
CA ASP A 757 24.58 42.56 -18.64
C ASP A 757 23.15 42.22 -19.09
N ALA A 758 22.15 42.84 -18.47
CA ALA A 758 20.75 42.61 -18.80
C ALA A 758 20.41 43.16 -20.20
N ARG A 759 19.91 42.27 -21.07
CA ARG A 759 19.48 42.59 -22.43
C ARG A 759 17.97 42.82 -22.48
N PHE A 760 17.45 43.67 -21.60
CA PHE A 760 16.02 44.01 -21.49
C PHE A 760 15.84 45.50 -21.78
N LYS A 761 14.87 45.87 -22.63
CA LYS A 761 14.67 47.28 -23.00
C LYS A 761 14.15 48.10 -21.82
N GLU A 762 13.40 47.44 -20.95
CA GLU A 762 12.74 47.97 -19.76
C GLU A 762 13.72 48.17 -18.59
N PHE A 763 14.91 47.55 -18.66
CA PHE A 763 15.89 47.51 -17.56
C PHE A 763 17.31 47.87 -18.04
N PRO A 764 17.53 49.08 -18.56
CA PRO A 764 18.85 49.49 -19.04
C PRO A 764 19.87 49.57 -17.89
N GLY A 765 21.10 49.11 -18.13
CA GLY A 765 22.21 49.19 -17.16
C GLY A 765 22.11 48.23 -15.97
N LYS A 766 21.14 47.30 -15.97
CA LYS A 766 20.99 46.27 -14.93
C LYS A 766 21.83 45.03 -15.25
N GLN A 767 22.03 44.19 -14.25
CA GLN A 767 22.64 42.86 -14.38
C GLN A 767 21.57 41.77 -14.45
N PHE A 768 21.91 40.64 -15.07
CA PHE A 768 21.06 39.47 -15.27
C PHE A 768 21.76 38.20 -14.79
N THR A 769 21.02 37.34 -14.10
CA THR A 769 21.46 35.99 -13.76
C THR A 769 20.37 34.98 -14.06
N LEU A 770 20.78 33.82 -14.59
CA LEU A 770 19.98 32.60 -14.66
C LEU A 770 20.58 31.60 -13.67
N GLN A 771 19.91 31.37 -12.55
CA GLN A 771 20.40 30.50 -11.48
C GLN A 771 19.58 29.21 -11.40
N VAL A 772 20.26 28.13 -11.03
CA VAL A 772 19.67 26.81 -10.82
C VAL A 772 19.67 26.47 -9.32
N ALA A 773 18.57 25.90 -8.83
CA ALA A 773 18.45 25.31 -7.50
C ALA A 773 18.90 23.84 -7.59
N PRO A 774 20.16 23.50 -7.25
CA PRO A 774 20.70 22.17 -7.52
C PRO A 774 19.97 21.06 -6.76
N GLU A 775 19.55 21.33 -5.52
CA GLU A 775 18.94 20.35 -4.62
C GLU A 775 17.45 20.11 -4.89
N ASP A 776 16.81 21.00 -5.65
CA ASP A 776 15.41 20.83 -6.06
C ASP A 776 15.32 20.24 -7.48
N CYS A 777 16.42 20.28 -8.24
CA CYS A 777 16.46 19.78 -9.61
C CYS A 777 16.20 18.28 -9.68
N THR A 778 15.48 17.88 -10.73
CA THR A 778 15.15 16.47 -11.00
C THR A 778 15.89 15.90 -12.20
N GLY A 779 16.75 16.68 -12.86
CA GLY A 779 17.57 16.22 -13.98
C GLY A 779 16.81 15.95 -15.28
N CYS A 780 15.58 16.45 -15.45
CA CYS A 780 14.72 16.14 -16.61
C CYS A 780 15.21 16.65 -17.98
N SER A 781 16.27 17.48 -18.04
CA SER A 781 16.89 18.05 -19.25
C SER A 781 16.02 18.97 -20.15
N LEU A 782 14.74 19.17 -19.85
CA LEU A 782 13.82 20.01 -20.66
C LEU A 782 14.34 21.43 -20.90
N CYS A 783 15.02 22.00 -19.91
CA CYS A 783 15.62 23.34 -20.01
C CYS A 783 16.74 23.41 -21.06
N VAL A 784 17.54 22.35 -21.18
CA VAL A 784 18.58 22.21 -22.20
C VAL A 784 17.94 21.99 -23.55
N GLU A 785 16.91 21.15 -23.64
CA GLU A 785 16.16 20.92 -24.88
C GLU A 785 15.55 22.22 -25.44
N ALA A 786 14.86 22.97 -24.59
CA ALA A 786 14.19 24.22 -24.96
C ALA A 786 15.13 25.40 -25.26
N CYS A 787 16.41 25.30 -24.90
CA CYS A 787 17.38 26.35 -25.17
C CYS A 787 17.61 26.51 -26.68
N PRO A 788 17.30 27.69 -27.27
CA PRO A 788 17.35 27.90 -28.72
C PRO A 788 18.76 28.21 -29.23
N VAL A 789 19.72 28.43 -28.32
CA VAL A 789 21.09 28.80 -28.65
C VAL A 789 21.81 27.59 -29.24
N LYS A 790 22.56 27.83 -30.32
CA LYS A 790 23.47 26.86 -30.93
C LYS A 790 24.86 27.47 -30.90
N ASP A 791 25.79 26.83 -30.18
CA ASP A 791 27.18 27.26 -30.21
C ASP A 791 27.80 26.98 -31.59
N LYS A 792 28.45 27.98 -32.16
CA LYS A 792 29.16 27.88 -33.45
C LYS A 792 30.50 27.17 -33.31
N ARG A 793 31.06 27.09 -32.10
CA ARG A 793 32.38 26.49 -31.81
C ARG A 793 32.28 25.00 -31.51
N GLN A 794 31.16 24.55 -30.94
CA GLN A 794 30.95 23.15 -30.56
C GLN A 794 29.50 22.73 -30.84
N VAL A 795 29.32 21.79 -31.78
CA VAL A 795 28.00 21.24 -32.11
C VAL A 795 27.42 20.53 -30.88
N GLY A 796 26.18 20.87 -30.54
CA GLY A 796 25.47 20.29 -29.38
C GLY A 796 25.61 21.08 -28.09
N ARG A 797 26.60 21.98 -27.97
CA ARG A 797 26.72 22.90 -26.84
C ARG A 797 25.70 24.03 -26.96
N LYS A 798 24.97 24.28 -25.87
CA LYS A 798 23.93 25.32 -25.74
C LYS A 798 24.31 26.32 -24.64
N ALA A 799 23.47 27.32 -24.40
CA ALA A 799 23.67 28.28 -23.30
C ALA A 799 23.34 27.70 -21.91
N ILE A 800 22.79 26.50 -21.85
CA ILE A 800 22.57 25.74 -20.62
C ILE A 800 22.74 24.26 -20.97
N ASN A 801 23.52 23.51 -20.20
CA ASN A 801 23.88 22.12 -20.52
C ASN A 801 23.85 21.26 -19.25
N MET A 802 23.59 19.96 -19.38
CA MET A 802 23.67 19.04 -18.22
C MET A 802 25.14 18.78 -17.85
N ALA A 803 25.41 18.71 -16.56
CA ALA A 803 26.69 18.26 -16.00
C ALA A 803 26.44 17.40 -14.76
N GLU A 804 27.38 16.51 -14.43
CA GLU A 804 27.34 15.71 -13.20
C GLU A 804 27.20 16.61 -11.97
N GLN A 805 26.33 16.22 -11.04
CA GLN A 805 25.99 17.04 -9.88
C GLN A 805 27.18 17.19 -8.91
N PRO A 806 27.86 16.12 -8.45
CA PRO A 806 29.18 16.27 -7.83
C PRO A 806 30.23 16.61 -8.90
N PRO A 807 31.12 17.61 -8.70
CA PRO A 807 31.35 18.40 -7.48
C PRO A 807 30.59 19.74 -7.40
N ILE A 808 29.76 20.10 -8.39
CA ILE A 808 29.18 21.45 -8.52
C ILE A 808 28.04 21.77 -7.54
N ARG A 809 27.44 20.76 -6.89
CA ARG A 809 26.28 20.92 -5.99
C ARG A 809 26.48 22.00 -4.92
N GLU A 810 27.59 21.94 -4.18
CA GLU A 810 27.82 22.81 -3.01
C GLU A 810 27.99 24.27 -3.42
N ARG A 811 28.72 24.49 -4.52
CA ARG A 811 28.87 25.80 -5.15
C ARG A 811 27.52 26.35 -5.59
N GLU A 812 26.74 25.56 -6.33
CA GLU A 812 25.45 26.02 -6.85
C GLU A 812 24.40 26.21 -5.74
N ALA A 813 24.50 25.49 -4.63
CA ALA A 813 23.63 25.69 -3.47
C ALA A 813 23.90 27.03 -2.80
N THR A 814 25.20 27.36 -2.63
CA THR A 814 25.62 28.68 -2.14
C THR A 814 25.18 29.81 -3.08
N ASN A 815 25.36 29.61 -4.40
CA ASN A 815 24.92 30.57 -5.41
C ASN A 815 23.38 30.74 -5.42
N TRP A 816 22.62 29.66 -5.22
CA TRP A 816 21.16 29.71 -5.13
C TRP A 816 20.68 30.50 -3.91
N GLU A 817 21.31 30.34 -2.75
CA GLU A 817 20.96 31.12 -1.56
C GLU A 817 21.26 32.60 -1.74
N PHE A 818 22.39 32.97 -2.34
CA PHE A 818 22.66 34.36 -2.72
C PHE A 818 21.65 34.88 -3.75
N PHE A 819 21.33 34.09 -4.78
CA PHE A 819 20.32 34.47 -5.77
C PHE A 819 18.95 34.78 -5.14
N ARG A 820 18.58 34.08 -4.06
CA ARG A 820 17.34 34.35 -3.31
C ARG A 820 17.36 35.71 -2.61
N THR A 821 18.52 36.24 -2.21
CA THR A 821 18.62 37.55 -1.56
C THR A 821 18.53 38.72 -2.52
N LEU A 822 18.78 38.50 -3.82
CA LEU A 822 18.63 39.54 -4.85
C LEU A 822 17.17 40.02 -4.94
N PRO A 823 16.92 41.31 -5.24
CA PRO A 823 15.57 41.85 -5.33
C PRO A 823 14.77 41.17 -6.46
N ASP A 824 13.49 40.89 -6.19
CA ASP A 824 12.54 40.52 -7.24
C ASP A 824 12.02 41.77 -7.95
N ILE A 825 11.74 41.66 -9.25
CA ILE A 825 11.18 42.76 -10.05
C ILE A 825 9.73 43.04 -9.61
N ASP A 826 9.37 44.32 -9.49
CA ASP A 826 7.98 44.73 -9.27
C ASP A 826 7.07 44.21 -10.39
N ARG A 827 6.04 43.44 -10.00
CA ARG A 827 5.07 42.80 -10.91
C ARG A 827 4.34 43.81 -11.80
N ALA A 828 4.26 45.08 -11.41
CA ALA A 828 3.64 46.13 -12.20
C ALA A 828 4.53 46.66 -13.36
N THR A 829 5.83 46.33 -13.37
CA THR A 829 6.79 46.96 -14.28
C THR A 829 6.87 46.30 -15.66
N PRO A 830 7.10 44.97 -15.81
CA PRO A 830 7.31 44.37 -17.12
C PRO A 830 6.00 43.88 -17.77
N ASN A 831 5.95 43.88 -19.11
CA ASN A 831 4.83 43.27 -19.84
C ASN A 831 4.89 41.73 -19.75
N VAL A 832 4.10 41.15 -18.84
CA VAL A 832 4.00 39.70 -18.58
C VAL A 832 3.42 38.88 -19.75
N GLY A 833 2.93 39.51 -20.82
CA GLY A 833 2.47 38.83 -22.03
C GLY A 833 3.60 38.20 -22.86
N THR A 834 4.86 38.52 -22.59
CA THR A 834 6.01 37.89 -23.25
C THR A 834 6.65 36.84 -22.35
N ILE A 835 7.14 35.73 -22.93
CA ILE A 835 7.86 34.67 -22.20
C ILE A 835 9.02 35.28 -21.39
N LYS A 836 9.81 36.12 -22.05
CA LYS A 836 11.01 36.71 -21.44
C LYS A 836 10.68 37.53 -20.19
N ASN A 837 9.60 38.29 -20.19
CA ASN A 837 9.24 39.12 -19.05
C ASN A 837 8.47 38.35 -17.98
N SER A 838 7.63 37.39 -18.38
CA SER A 838 6.87 36.59 -17.41
C SER A 838 7.78 35.77 -16.49
N GLN A 839 8.92 35.30 -17.00
CA GLN A 839 9.88 34.50 -16.22
C GLN A 839 10.76 35.33 -15.26
N LEU A 840 10.62 36.66 -15.21
CA LEU A 840 11.19 37.50 -14.16
C LEU A 840 10.34 37.48 -12.88
N MET A 841 9.09 37.02 -12.96
CA MET A 841 8.18 36.97 -11.82
C MET A 841 8.53 35.80 -10.91
N VAL A 842 8.26 35.96 -9.61
CA VAL A 842 8.35 34.86 -8.64
C VAL A 842 7.30 33.80 -9.00
N PRO A 843 7.70 32.56 -9.32
CA PRO A 843 6.77 31.44 -9.45
C PRO A 843 6.21 31.12 -8.05
N LEU A 844 4.88 31.02 -7.95
CA LEU A 844 4.15 30.78 -6.69
C LEU A 844 3.61 29.36 -6.62
#